data_AF-A0A3A8HTT0-F1
#
_entry.id   AF-A0A3A8HTT0-F1
#
_cell.length_a   1.000
_cell.length_b   1.000
_cell.length_c   1.000
_cell.angle_alpha   90.00
_cell.angle_beta   90.00
_cell.angle_gamma   90.00
#
_symmetry.space_group_name_H-M   'P 1'
#
loop_
_entity.id
_entity.type
_entity.pdbx_description
1 polymer ?
#
loop_
_entity_poly.entity_id
_entity_poly.type
_entity_poly.pdbx_seq_one_letter_code
_entity_poly.pdbx_strand_id
1 'polypeptide(L)'
;MRCSGTASTCSCSTNSSLRRSFLPGPPPWSGCWTRTNCSSSRRPLRPGACPWRRRGRTTPSSPWIPPRCRRWSAARWGSLASEQHSRRSPSRGRFPSCSASRPSSCSIRRAPSRRCSRWEPASHSGMTKRRRLRAPTGCSKARVPSCASEGGDRMPPKAWLDVILERARTRMRARVEGGREEQPTPLLLGPDFSAKSLELFSAAVWDAAKAGEPLGGDWLARAQALHRGLFRDDILMVWARLREAAGGHPVLLRLMLHEGSLQSVPWEALCTPGTSSGFLANSPDVLLARGVHSAEPWKPREVLGAVRVLPIAPSGEAALAMLRSALAEGISAGEVEWLEPLIGPRARWPSLSSRLACEPFPHVIHFIGHGGLENGIPRLCLGEVDDEQSWINAELLGQQIQERLRQWLRLIVLDACEGASPGALASAAEWLARAGADAVVAHLWPVKADVARTSSAIFYRTLTGRAALRGDVALALNDARRTVLSTFHDSAEAFSPVLYLRGHDSVLFEFKGRWVSPPKPISPIAGVGPSSPALQRLLERPFTLLLGDQWQDERVVLEGDFRERLCKGLAKEGETSDALHWLPLSALTEQYVLRFGEKHLNTQFQSVFRSVETSSPLLAALARRLVPGVHITLLRLPVLEHVLAEQRPELTLYAIQPPEPGADPDTPGTMMRREAGSDSWEPICELSRSFDAQRELVVLRLYSGYLPEDTFSTPLLTEDHYLLGVHELKDLPPPELYDFIAGRLNNQPVLLLGMSMLSWHHRMLLHRLFEMRALPRGSAVLLEPEAGKKERRLWESGTCLPGKVGVQVIESGASELVSSLDTFAELRGP
;
A
#
# COMPACT_ATOMS: atom_id res chain seq x y z
N MET A 1 9.74 57.66 -25.90
CA MET A 1 10.45 58.92 -25.55
C MET A 1 11.43 58.63 -24.40
N ARG A 2 12.42 59.50 -24.16
CA ARG A 2 13.25 59.49 -22.94
C ARG A 2 12.65 60.43 -21.88
N CYS A 3 13.34 60.53 -20.74
CA CYS A 3 13.29 61.61 -19.74
C CYS A 3 12.21 61.49 -18.64
N SER A 4 12.39 62.01 -17.41
CA SER A 4 13.59 62.12 -16.52
C SER A 4 13.23 62.89 -15.24
N GLY A 5 13.83 62.54 -14.09
CA GLY A 5 13.90 63.38 -12.88
C GLY A 5 13.92 62.51 -11.62
N THR A 6 14.85 62.58 -10.65
CA THR A 6 15.53 63.69 -9.94
C THR A 6 14.61 64.54 -9.04
N ALA A 7 15.00 64.93 -7.82
CA ALA A 7 16.01 64.46 -6.86
C ALA A 7 15.86 65.29 -5.57
N SER A 8 16.18 64.74 -4.39
CA SER A 8 16.48 65.57 -3.21
C SER A 8 17.34 64.83 -2.18
N THR A 9 18.40 65.51 -1.75
CA THR A 9 19.31 65.11 -0.66
C THR A 9 18.97 65.86 0.61
N CYS A 10 19.24 65.28 1.79
CA CYS A 10 19.88 66.04 2.86
C CYS A 10 20.49 65.14 3.95
N SER A 11 21.58 65.62 4.56
CA SER A 11 22.29 64.96 5.65
C SER A 11 22.90 66.01 6.57
N CYS A 12 22.74 65.87 7.89
CA CYS A 12 23.67 66.44 8.87
C CYS A 12 23.47 65.82 10.26
N SER A 13 24.43 66.02 11.15
CA SER A 13 24.56 65.35 12.45
C SER A 13 24.91 66.35 13.56
N THR A 14 24.70 65.99 14.83
CA THR A 14 25.76 65.90 15.89
C THR A 14 25.16 65.70 17.31
N ASN A 15 25.89 64.90 18.13
CA ASN A 15 26.11 65.03 19.59
C ASN A 15 24.93 65.11 20.60
N SER A 16 25.07 64.76 21.89
CA SER A 16 25.98 63.87 22.68
C SER A 16 25.49 63.93 24.16
N SER A 17 25.79 63.06 25.13
CA SER A 17 26.32 61.68 25.27
C SER A 17 26.11 61.27 26.75
N LEU A 18 26.43 60.03 27.18
CA LEU A 18 27.06 59.66 28.47
C LEU A 18 27.01 58.13 28.77
N ARG A 19 28.19 57.50 28.98
CA ARG A 19 28.56 56.41 29.95
C ARG A 19 27.61 55.18 30.14
N ARG A 20 28.08 53.92 30.31
CA ARG A 20 29.44 53.38 30.59
C ARG A 20 29.54 51.86 30.24
N SER A 21 30.46 51.51 29.33
CA SER A 21 31.41 50.36 29.34
C SER A 21 31.11 48.96 29.97
N PHE A 22 31.37 47.93 29.13
CA PHE A 22 31.98 46.59 29.38
C PHE A 22 31.16 45.29 29.62
N LEU A 23 31.66 44.26 28.92
CA LEU A 23 31.44 42.79 28.93
C LEU A 23 32.18 42.11 30.12
N PRO A 24 31.99 40.81 30.48
CA PRO A 24 31.92 39.62 29.60
C PRO A 24 30.95 38.47 30.02
N GLY A 25 31.20 37.25 29.51
CA GLY A 25 30.29 36.08 29.55
C GLY A 25 30.47 35.07 30.71
N PRO A 26 29.98 33.81 30.54
CA PRO A 26 29.69 32.84 31.62
C PRO A 26 30.91 32.07 32.14
N PRO A 27 30.89 31.55 33.39
CA PRO A 27 30.72 30.10 33.66
C PRO A 27 30.04 29.82 35.06
N PRO A 28 30.35 28.77 35.88
CA PRO A 28 30.24 27.30 35.72
C PRO A 28 29.58 26.48 36.90
N TRP A 29 29.34 25.17 36.64
CA TRP A 29 29.59 23.97 37.50
C TRP A 29 28.87 23.64 38.84
N SER A 30 28.55 22.33 38.98
CA SER A 30 28.60 21.47 40.21
C SER A 30 27.61 21.73 41.37
N GLY A 31 27.27 20.76 42.25
CA GLY A 31 27.50 19.29 42.21
C GLY A 31 27.35 18.55 43.58
N CYS A 32 26.74 17.35 43.56
CA CYS A 32 26.73 16.32 44.64
C CYS A 32 26.01 16.61 45.98
N TRP A 33 26.01 15.57 46.85
CA TRP A 33 25.38 15.38 48.18
C TRP A 33 23.87 15.05 48.17
N THR A 34 23.33 13.83 48.35
CA THR A 34 23.60 12.58 49.14
C THR A 34 22.70 12.40 50.37
N ARG A 35 22.16 11.17 50.49
CA ARG A 35 21.76 10.39 51.69
C ARG A 35 20.34 10.50 52.31
N THR A 36 19.85 9.28 52.61
CA THR A 36 18.92 8.82 53.68
C THR A 36 17.48 9.34 53.69
N ASN A 37 16.45 8.49 53.54
CA ASN A 37 15.97 7.39 54.43
C ASN A 37 15.37 7.86 55.76
N CYS A 38 14.03 7.74 55.88
CA CYS A 38 13.26 7.09 56.96
C CYS A 38 11.78 7.55 56.84
N SER A 39 10.69 6.79 56.98
CA SER A 39 10.32 5.36 56.97
C SER A 39 9.28 5.09 58.08
N SER A 40 8.02 4.82 57.69
CA SER A 40 6.98 4.20 58.56
C SER A 40 6.48 5.08 59.75
N SER A 41 5.42 4.77 60.50
CA SER A 41 4.40 3.70 60.46
C SER A 41 3.16 4.13 61.27
N ARG A 42 1.97 3.54 61.00
CA ARG A 42 1.12 2.78 61.97
C ARG A 42 -0.34 2.58 61.54
N ARG A 43 -0.81 1.35 61.76
CA ARG A 43 -2.22 0.91 61.98
C ARG A 43 -2.46 0.86 63.53
N PRO A 44 -3.65 0.59 64.13
CA PRO A 44 -4.70 -0.32 63.61
C PRO A 44 -6.21 -0.12 63.98
N LEU A 45 -7.05 -0.92 63.30
CA LEU A 45 -8.35 -1.52 63.73
C LEU A 45 -9.67 -0.71 63.75
N ARG A 46 -10.79 -1.46 63.88
CA ARG A 46 -12.24 -1.17 63.67
C ARG A 46 -13.03 -1.58 64.96
N PRO A 47 -14.39 -1.69 65.06
CA PRO A 47 -15.51 -1.44 64.11
C PRO A 47 -16.78 -0.72 64.67
N GLY A 48 -17.80 -0.53 63.80
CA GLY A 48 -19.19 -0.14 64.13
C GLY A 48 -20.13 -0.40 62.92
N ALA A 49 -21.45 -0.59 63.10
CA ALA A 49 -22.32 -1.17 62.05
C ALA A 49 -23.81 -0.74 62.02
N CYS A 50 -24.41 -0.95 60.83
CA CYS A 50 -25.85 -1.06 60.46
C CYS A 50 -26.76 0.21 60.30
N PRO A 51 -27.66 0.26 59.28
CA PRO A 51 -28.51 1.43 58.96
C PRO A 51 -30.06 1.18 59.01
N TRP A 52 -30.89 2.24 59.08
CA TRP A 52 -32.38 2.13 59.02
C TRP A 52 -33.15 3.38 58.53
N ARG A 53 -34.02 3.23 57.51
CA ARG A 53 -35.34 3.89 57.19
C ARG A 53 -35.64 3.74 55.67
N ARG A 54 -36.82 3.41 55.10
CA ARG A 54 -38.30 3.46 55.38
C ARG A 54 -38.97 4.84 55.20
N ARG A 55 -40.17 5.00 54.54
CA ARG A 55 -41.03 4.11 53.68
C ARG A 55 -42.26 4.90 53.11
N GLY A 56 -42.88 4.43 52.00
CA GLY A 56 -44.24 4.79 51.48
C GLY A 56 -44.27 4.92 49.94
N ARG A 57 -45.07 4.23 49.08
CA ARG A 57 -46.54 3.97 48.94
C ARG A 57 -47.32 5.22 48.44
N THR A 58 -48.22 5.18 47.44
CA THR A 58 -49.09 4.09 46.88
C THR A 58 -49.25 4.03 45.34
N THR A 59 -49.80 2.91 44.84
CA THR A 59 -50.36 2.59 43.48
C THR A 59 -51.85 3.07 43.33
N PRO A 60 -52.63 2.93 42.20
CA PRO A 60 -52.60 1.86 41.15
C PRO A 60 -53.03 2.16 39.68
N SER A 61 -52.75 1.21 38.76
CA SER A 61 -53.61 0.64 37.68
C SER A 61 -52.78 0.04 36.50
N SER A 62 -53.41 -0.81 35.67
CA SER A 62 -52.85 -1.68 34.60
C SER A 62 -53.92 -1.81 33.46
N PRO A 63 -53.82 -2.58 32.34
CA PRO A 63 -52.92 -3.72 32.02
C PRO A 63 -52.48 -3.94 30.52
N TRP A 64 -51.90 -5.13 30.26
CA TRP A 64 -51.70 -5.89 28.99
C TRP A 64 -50.33 -5.91 28.27
N ILE A 65 -49.92 -7.14 27.88
CA ILE A 65 -48.72 -7.54 27.10
C ILE A 65 -49.04 -8.90 26.43
N PRO A 66 -48.63 -9.15 25.16
CA PRO A 66 -47.92 -10.40 24.82
C PRO A 66 -46.85 -10.22 23.70
N PRO A 67 -46.11 -11.26 23.25
CA PRO A 67 -45.28 -12.22 24.00
C PRO A 67 -43.83 -12.31 23.46
N ARG A 68 -42.99 -13.22 24.01
CA ARG A 68 -41.61 -13.52 23.51
C ARG A 68 -41.39 -15.00 23.19
N CYS A 69 -40.59 -15.26 22.15
CA CYS A 69 -40.01 -16.56 21.76
C CYS A 69 -38.85 -16.30 20.75
N ARG A 70 -37.71 -17.02 20.69
CA ARG A 70 -37.03 -17.99 21.59
C ARG A 70 -35.50 -17.76 21.51
N ARG A 71 -34.70 -18.48 22.30
CA ARG A 71 -33.27 -18.78 22.03
C ARG A 71 -33.04 -20.29 22.23
N TRP A 72 -32.09 -20.87 21.51
CA TRP A 72 -31.56 -22.22 21.77
C TRP A 72 -30.02 -22.18 21.76
N SER A 73 -29.40 -23.06 22.55
CA SER A 73 -27.95 -23.13 22.75
C SER A 73 -27.58 -24.49 23.34
N ALA A 74 -26.64 -25.21 22.74
CA ALA A 74 -26.16 -26.49 23.24
C ALA A 74 -24.69 -26.73 22.85
N ALA A 75 -23.92 -27.35 23.75
CA ALA A 75 -22.56 -27.81 23.48
C ALA A 75 -22.13 -28.85 24.54
N ARG A 76 -21.56 -30.00 24.09
CA ARG A 76 -20.44 -30.77 24.72
C ARG A 76 -20.28 -32.17 24.11
N TRP A 77 -19.02 -32.55 23.83
CA TRP A 77 -18.32 -33.78 24.26
C TRP A 77 -19.21 -34.88 24.88
N GLY A 78 -19.24 -36.16 24.48
CA GLY A 78 -18.21 -37.03 23.89
C GLY A 78 -17.99 -38.30 24.75
N SER A 79 -17.85 -39.48 24.12
CA SER A 79 -17.26 -40.76 24.63
C SER A 79 -18.16 -41.96 25.02
N LEU A 80 -17.52 -43.15 24.99
CA LEU A 80 -17.87 -44.52 25.42
C LEU A 80 -18.75 -45.42 24.51
N ALA A 81 -18.54 -46.75 24.63
CA ALA A 81 -19.00 -47.80 23.72
C ALA A 81 -19.05 -49.22 24.35
N SER A 82 -19.95 -50.10 23.87
CA SER A 82 -20.01 -51.58 23.98
C SER A 82 -21.23 -52.11 23.18
N GLU A 83 -21.14 -53.13 22.31
CA GLU A 83 -21.38 -54.58 22.53
C GLU A 83 -22.78 -54.96 23.06
N GLN A 84 -23.53 -56.01 22.64
CA GLN A 84 -23.47 -57.04 21.56
C GLN A 84 -24.96 -57.50 21.27
N HIS A 85 -25.45 -58.65 20.73
CA HIS A 85 -24.95 -59.99 20.37
C HIS A 85 -25.85 -60.76 19.31
N SER A 86 -25.40 -60.89 18.05
CA SER A 86 -25.50 -62.10 17.18
C SER A 86 -26.79 -62.60 16.43
N ARG A 87 -26.53 -63.42 15.37
CA ARG A 87 -27.40 -64.41 14.64
C ARG A 87 -28.35 -63.82 13.54
N ARG A 88 -28.67 -64.48 12.40
CA ARG A 88 -28.22 -65.77 11.78
C ARG A 88 -28.41 -65.85 10.23
N SER A 89 -27.53 -66.64 9.60
CA SER A 89 -27.47 -67.42 8.32
C SER A 89 -28.75 -67.85 7.52
N PRO A 90 -28.65 -68.40 6.26
CA PRO A 90 -27.66 -68.21 5.15
C PRO A 90 -28.18 -68.36 3.66
N SER A 91 -27.24 -68.38 2.69
CA SER A 91 -27.27 -68.86 1.26
C SER A 91 -27.41 -67.77 0.16
N ARG A 92 -26.84 -67.87 -1.08
CA ARG A 92 -26.10 -68.94 -1.80
C ARG A 92 -25.23 -68.32 -2.97
N GLY A 93 -24.03 -68.86 -3.30
CA GLY A 93 -23.21 -68.55 -4.52
C GLY A 93 -22.35 -67.26 -4.46
N ARG A 94 -20.99 -67.25 -4.41
CA ARG A 94 -19.87 -67.72 -5.29
C ARG A 94 -19.50 -66.76 -6.47
N PHE A 95 -18.48 -65.89 -6.34
CA PHE A 95 -17.02 -65.99 -6.72
C PHE A 95 -16.70 -65.60 -8.22
N PRO A 96 -15.51 -65.06 -8.62
CA PRO A 96 -14.66 -64.01 -7.99
C PRO A 96 -13.71 -63.11 -8.86
N SER A 97 -13.06 -62.14 -8.18
CA SER A 97 -11.62 -61.70 -8.26
C SER A 97 -10.93 -61.11 -9.53
N CYS A 98 -10.63 -59.80 -9.45
CA CYS A 98 -9.31 -59.14 -9.25
C CYS A 98 -7.99 -59.51 -10.01
N SER A 99 -7.07 -58.53 -10.01
CA SER A 99 -5.60 -58.53 -10.34
C SER A 99 -5.20 -58.35 -11.84
N ALA A 100 -4.04 -57.75 -12.21
CA ALA A 100 -3.15 -56.77 -11.56
C ALA A 100 -2.12 -56.15 -12.55
N SER A 101 -1.49 -55.02 -12.17
CA SER A 101 -0.15 -54.50 -12.57
C SER A 101 0.18 -54.01 -14.01
N ARG A 102 1.18 -53.11 -14.04
CA ARG A 102 1.94 -52.44 -15.15
C ARG A 102 2.71 -53.46 -16.07
N PRO A 103 3.40 -53.11 -17.20
CA PRO A 103 4.01 -51.80 -17.57
C PRO A 103 4.19 -51.39 -19.08
N SER A 104 4.75 -50.18 -19.26
CA SER A 104 5.79 -49.74 -20.24
C SER A 104 5.67 -49.85 -21.79
N SER A 105 5.69 -48.64 -22.42
CA SER A 105 6.63 -48.21 -23.48
C SER A 105 6.45 -48.61 -24.97
N CYS A 106 7.08 -47.78 -25.83
CA CYS A 106 7.25 -47.88 -27.30
C CYS A 106 6.00 -47.73 -28.20
N SER A 107 6.08 -47.29 -29.46
CA SER A 107 6.85 -46.19 -30.10
C SER A 107 6.53 -46.14 -31.61
N ILE A 108 6.32 -44.94 -32.19
CA ILE A 108 6.51 -44.61 -33.64
C ILE A 108 5.71 -45.46 -34.67
N ARG A 109 4.71 -44.86 -35.37
CA ARG A 109 4.74 -44.65 -36.85
C ARG A 109 3.51 -43.93 -37.46
N ARG A 110 3.82 -42.83 -38.16
CA ARG A 110 3.24 -42.30 -39.41
C ARG A 110 1.77 -41.79 -39.44
N ALA A 111 1.59 -40.67 -40.14
CA ALA A 111 0.31 -40.04 -40.50
C ALA A 111 -0.28 -40.62 -41.81
N PRO A 112 -1.42 -40.07 -42.30
CA PRO A 112 -1.27 -39.11 -43.41
C PRO A 112 -2.22 -37.89 -43.42
N SER A 113 -1.62 -36.72 -43.66
CA SER A 113 -2.10 -35.52 -44.41
C SER A 113 -3.59 -35.30 -44.77
N ARG A 114 -4.00 -34.01 -44.68
CA ARG A 114 -4.48 -33.20 -45.84
C ARG A 114 -4.53 -31.68 -45.54
N ARG A 115 -3.91 -30.87 -46.43
CA ARG A 115 -4.36 -29.61 -47.11
C ARG A 115 -5.18 -28.54 -46.34
N CYS A 116 -5.09 -27.22 -46.61
CA CYS A 116 -4.56 -26.37 -47.72
C CYS A 116 -4.38 -24.90 -47.20
N SER A 117 -3.85 -23.88 -47.91
CA SER A 117 -2.79 -23.77 -48.94
C SER A 117 -2.53 -22.30 -49.38
N ARG A 118 -1.27 -21.85 -49.44
CA ARG A 118 -0.73 -20.77 -50.30
C ARG A 118 0.69 -21.21 -50.70
N TRP A 119 1.13 -21.26 -51.96
CA TRP A 119 1.19 -20.26 -53.05
C TRP A 119 2.22 -19.15 -52.82
N GLU A 120 3.12 -19.02 -53.79
CA GLU A 120 4.40 -18.29 -53.78
C GLU A 120 4.57 -17.54 -55.15
N PRO A 121 5.71 -16.92 -55.53
CA PRO A 121 5.69 -15.50 -55.88
C PRO A 121 5.96 -15.20 -57.36
N ALA A 122 5.89 -13.90 -57.72
CA ALA A 122 6.41 -13.37 -58.98
C ALA A 122 7.43 -12.26 -58.72
N SER A 123 8.48 -12.19 -59.54
CA SER A 123 9.49 -11.12 -59.53
C SER A 123 10.01 -10.88 -60.96
N HIS A 124 10.50 -9.68 -61.27
CA HIS A 124 11.19 -9.37 -62.53
C HIS A 124 12.14 -8.17 -62.39
N SER A 125 13.33 -8.28 -63.00
CA SER A 125 14.30 -7.23 -63.44
C SER A 125 14.66 -6.04 -62.51
N GLY A 126 15.94 -5.64 -62.37
CA GLY A 126 17.18 -6.24 -62.89
C GLY A 126 18.37 -5.27 -62.93
N MET A 127 19.59 -5.85 -63.01
CA MET A 127 20.90 -5.17 -63.25
C MET A 127 21.37 -4.19 -62.12
N THR A 128 22.66 -3.97 -61.87
CA THR A 128 23.90 -4.32 -62.60
C THR A 128 24.92 -5.10 -61.74
N LYS A 129 25.91 -5.73 -62.40
CA LYS A 129 27.09 -6.37 -61.76
C LYS A 129 28.38 -5.72 -62.27
N ARG A 130 29.41 -5.61 -61.40
CA ARG A 130 30.83 -5.84 -61.77
C ARG A 130 31.61 -6.37 -60.56
N ARG A 131 32.75 -7.03 -60.80
CA ARG A 131 33.39 -7.98 -59.85
C ARG A 131 34.90 -8.11 -60.12
N ARG A 132 35.74 -8.03 -59.07
CA ARG A 132 37.17 -8.43 -58.91
C ARG A 132 37.78 -7.59 -57.76
N LEU A 133 38.90 -7.93 -57.10
CA LEU A 133 39.42 -9.18 -56.51
C LEU A 133 40.73 -8.84 -55.76
N ARG A 134 40.88 -9.25 -54.48
CA ARG A 134 42.13 -9.32 -53.65
C ARG A 134 42.91 -8.02 -53.31
N ALA A 135 42.86 -7.65 -52.01
CA ALA A 135 43.97 -7.56 -51.02
C ALA A 135 45.24 -6.68 -51.29
N PRO A 136 46.07 -6.31 -50.27
CA PRO A 136 46.06 -6.69 -48.84
C PRO A 136 46.12 -5.47 -47.86
N THR A 137 46.58 -5.73 -46.62
CA THR A 137 46.74 -4.80 -45.45
C THR A 137 45.44 -4.36 -44.75
N GLY A 138 45.41 -4.19 -43.42
CA GLY A 138 46.39 -4.67 -42.42
C GLY A 138 46.36 -3.95 -41.06
N CYS A 139 45.49 -4.36 -40.13
CA CYS A 139 45.71 -4.13 -38.69
C CYS A 139 44.88 -5.10 -37.82
N SER A 140 45.41 -5.53 -36.68
CA SER A 140 44.80 -6.53 -35.80
C SER A 140 43.98 -5.92 -34.67
N LYS A 141 42.75 -6.41 -34.46
CA LYS A 141 42.06 -6.36 -33.16
C LYS A 141 41.59 -7.77 -32.78
N ALA A 142 41.77 -8.13 -31.51
CA ALA A 142 41.48 -9.47 -31.01
C ALA A 142 39.97 -9.76 -31.03
N ARG A 143 39.60 -11.04 -31.26
CA ARG A 143 38.22 -11.50 -31.14
C ARG A 143 37.86 -11.70 -29.67
N VAL A 144 36.78 -11.06 -29.23
CA VAL A 144 36.00 -11.57 -28.08
C VAL A 144 35.19 -12.78 -28.58
N PRO A 145 35.25 -13.96 -27.93
CA PRO A 145 34.43 -15.09 -28.32
C PRO A 145 32.97 -14.86 -27.91
N SER A 146 32.07 -14.79 -28.89
CA SER A 146 30.63 -14.82 -28.63
C SER A 146 30.19 -16.25 -28.30
N CYS A 147 30.01 -16.53 -27.01
CA CYS A 147 29.37 -17.75 -26.52
C CYS A 147 27.92 -17.44 -26.15
N ALA A 148 27.02 -17.51 -27.13
CA ALA A 148 25.58 -17.55 -26.87
C ALA A 148 25.24 -18.95 -26.30
N SER A 149 25.35 -19.11 -24.98
CA SER A 149 24.85 -20.31 -24.30
C SER A 149 23.39 -20.15 -23.93
N GLU A 150 22.53 -21.02 -24.48
CA GLU A 150 21.15 -21.19 -24.03
C GLU A 150 21.15 -21.77 -22.60
N GLY A 151 21.26 -20.87 -21.62
CA GLY A 151 21.30 -21.21 -20.20
C GLY A 151 19.91 -21.54 -19.68
N GLY A 152 19.57 -22.84 -19.63
CA GLY A 152 18.42 -23.31 -18.86
C GLY A 152 18.54 -22.93 -17.37
N ASP A 153 17.38 -22.84 -16.70
CA ASP A 153 17.20 -22.30 -15.35
C ASP A 153 17.94 -23.12 -14.27
N ARG A 154 19.24 -22.84 -14.12
CA ARG A 154 20.08 -23.38 -13.04
C ARG A 154 19.84 -22.55 -11.79
N MET A 155 19.43 -23.21 -10.70
CA MET A 155 19.50 -22.61 -9.36
C MET A 155 20.89 -22.00 -9.13
N PRO A 156 21.01 -20.88 -8.39
CA PRO A 156 22.30 -20.42 -7.92
C PRO A 156 23.01 -21.55 -7.15
N PRO A 157 24.36 -21.59 -7.16
CA PRO A 157 25.09 -22.55 -6.34
C PRO A 157 24.65 -22.40 -4.88
N LYS A 158 24.51 -23.52 -4.16
CA LYS A 158 24.13 -23.54 -2.73
C LYS A 158 25.30 -23.02 -1.85
N ALA A 159 25.69 -21.77 -2.06
CA ALA A 159 26.85 -21.10 -1.47
C ALA A 159 26.46 -20.37 -0.17
N TRP A 160 25.93 -21.14 0.79
CA TRP A 160 25.59 -20.66 2.12
C TRP A 160 26.21 -21.55 3.20
N LEU A 161 26.44 -20.96 4.36
CA LEU A 161 26.99 -21.62 5.54
C LEU A 161 26.22 -21.19 6.79
N ASP A 162 25.59 -22.15 7.47
CA ASP A 162 25.05 -21.95 8.81
C ASP A 162 26.11 -22.29 9.86
N VAL A 163 26.30 -21.39 10.82
CA VAL A 163 27.14 -21.61 12.01
C VAL A 163 26.26 -21.47 13.25
N ILE A 164 26.03 -22.60 13.91
CA ILE A 164 25.13 -22.76 15.05
C ILE A 164 25.96 -22.66 16.34
N LEU A 165 25.67 -21.65 17.16
CA LEU A 165 26.39 -21.38 18.40
C LEU A 165 25.55 -21.77 19.63
N GLU A 166 26.10 -22.67 20.44
CA GLU A 166 25.42 -23.27 21.60
C GLU A 166 26.34 -23.33 22.83
N ARG A 167 25.79 -23.19 24.04
CA ARG A 167 26.55 -23.34 25.28
C ARG A 167 26.61 -24.80 25.78
N ALA A 168 27.74 -25.45 25.55
CA ALA A 168 28.06 -26.78 26.05
C ALA A 168 28.61 -26.72 27.50
N ARG A 169 27.70 -26.70 28.49
CA ARG A 169 28.00 -26.57 29.93
C ARG A 169 28.73 -25.26 30.28
N THR A 170 30.06 -25.26 30.23
CA THR A 170 30.95 -24.15 30.63
C THR A 170 31.78 -23.58 29.47
N ARG A 171 31.67 -24.17 28.27
CA ARG A 171 32.32 -23.71 27.03
C ARG A 171 31.27 -23.59 25.93
N MET A 172 31.56 -22.86 24.87
CA MET A 172 30.68 -22.82 23.68
C MET A 172 31.09 -23.86 22.64
N ARG A 173 30.13 -24.27 21.83
CA ARG A 173 30.26 -25.18 20.70
C ARG A 173 29.78 -24.46 19.44
N ALA A 174 30.53 -24.60 18.35
CA ALA A 174 30.07 -24.29 17.01
C ALA A 174 29.74 -25.60 16.28
N ARG A 175 28.50 -25.79 15.87
CA ARG A 175 28.14 -26.76 14.81
C ARG A 175 28.00 -25.99 13.51
N VAL A 176 28.26 -26.65 12.38
CA VAL A 176 28.20 -26.02 11.07
C VAL A 176 27.39 -26.90 10.11
N GLU A 177 26.65 -26.26 9.21
CA GLU A 177 25.93 -26.90 8.12
C GLU A 177 26.13 -26.08 6.84
N GLY A 178 26.81 -26.69 5.86
CA GLY A 178 27.08 -26.10 4.55
C GLY A 178 25.99 -26.43 3.54
N GLY A 179 25.75 -25.51 2.61
CA GLY A 179 24.69 -25.65 1.63
C GLY A 179 24.80 -26.86 0.71
N ARG A 180 25.97 -27.52 0.61
CA ARG A 180 26.16 -28.74 -0.19
C ARG A 180 26.13 -29.99 0.68
N GLU A 181 25.39 -29.94 1.79
CA GLU A 181 25.21 -31.00 2.79
C GLU A 181 26.49 -31.29 3.60
N GLU A 182 27.42 -30.32 3.69
CA GLU A 182 28.60 -30.44 4.55
C GLU A 182 28.24 -30.29 6.04
N GLN A 183 28.36 -31.36 6.82
CA GLN A 183 28.24 -31.31 8.29
C GLN A 183 29.56 -31.74 8.96
N PRO A 184 30.51 -30.80 9.19
CA PRO A 184 31.79 -31.08 9.82
C PRO A 184 31.66 -31.37 11.33
N THR A 185 32.77 -31.82 11.94
CA THR A 185 32.82 -32.13 13.37
C THR A 185 32.48 -30.89 14.23
N PRO A 186 31.54 -30.96 15.18
CA PRO A 186 31.22 -29.81 16.04
C PRO A 186 32.42 -29.35 16.87
N LEU A 187 32.84 -28.10 16.64
CA LEU A 187 34.04 -27.50 17.21
C LEU A 187 33.78 -26.98 18.63
N LEU A 188 34.61 -27.39 19.60
CA LEU A 188 34.63 -26.78 20.93
C LEU A 188 35.42 -25.48 20.88
N LEU A 189 34.80 -24.37 21.24
CA LEU A 189 35.39 -23.04 21.17
C LEU A 189 36.32 -22.75 22.37
N GLY A 190 37.29 -21.87 22.16
CA GLY A 190 38.33 -21.53 23.13
C GLY A 190 37.82 -20.75 24.35
N PRO A 191 38.70 -20.48 25.34
CA PRO A 191 38.33 -19.68 26.53
C PRO A 191 37.86 -18.27 26.17
N ASP A 192 38.24 -17.78 24.98
CA ASP A 192 37.88 -16.45 24.50
C ASP A 192 36.38 -16.27 24.23
N PHE A 193 35.66 -17.38 24.07
CA PHE A 193 34.21 -17.46 23.90
C PHE A 193 33.48 -17.67 25.24
N SER A 194 34.11 -17.40 26.38
CA SER A 194 33.41 -17.35 27.66
C SER A 194 32.46 -16.15 27.72
N ALA A 195 31.34 -16.27 28.46
CA ALA A 195 30.32 -15.22 28.53
C ALA A 195 30.92 -13.85 28.92
N LYS A 196 31.69 -13.80 30.02
CA LYS A 196 32.43 -12.60 30.46
C LYS A 196 33.36 -12.02 29.39
N SER A 197 34.01 -12.86 28.58
CA SER A 197 34.87 -12.39 27.48
C SER A 197 34.08 -11.75 26.34
N LEU A 198 32.88 -12.24 26.06
CA LEU A 198 31.99 -11.70 25.02
C LEU A 198 31.24 -10.46 25.51
N GLU A 199 30.85 -10.41 26.79
CA GLU A 199 30.33 -9.22 27.45
C GLU A 199 31.32 -8.06 27.37
N LEU A 200 32.59 -8.29 27.73
CA LEU A 200 33.67 -7.30 27.63
C LEU A 200 33.95 -6.85 26.20
N PHE A 201 33.95 -7.78 25.23
CA PHE A 201 34.12 -7.44 23.81
C PHE A 201 32.95 -6.59 23.29
N SER A 202 31.71 -6.93 23.67
CA SER A 202 30.51 -6.20 23.25
C SER A 202 30.50 -4.78 23.80
N ALA A 203 30.88 -4.60 25.07
CA ALA A 203 31.03 -3.29 25.69
C ALA A 203 32.09 -2.43 24.96
N ALA A 204 33.27 -2.99 24.66
CA ALA A 204 34.33 -2.27 23.98
C ALA A 204 33.97 -1.83 22.54
N VAL A 205 33.27 -2.68 21.78
CA VAL A 205 32.76 -2.32 20.45
C VAL A 205 31.69 -1.22 20.55
N TRP A 206 30.81 -1.29 21.55
CA TRP A 206 29.81 -0.25 21.80
C TRP A 206 30.43 1.08 22.22
N ASP A 207 31.43 1.10 23.11
CA ASP A 207 32.13 2.32 23.52
C ASP A 207 32.86 2.98 22.34
N ALA A 208 33.53 2.19 21.48
CA ALA A 208 34.14 2.69 20.26
C ALA A 208 33.09 3.30 19.30
N ALA A 209 31.97 2.62 19.08
CA ALA A 209 30.90 3.11 18.22
C ALA A 209 30.21 4.36 18.79
N LYS A 210 30.03 4.43 20.10
CA LYS A 210 29.47 5.59 20.80
C LYS A 210 30.34 6.84 20.68
N ALA A 211 31.67 6.67 20.67
CA ALA A 211 32.59 7.73 20.29
C ALA A 211 32.52 8.02 18.78
N GLY A 212 32.40 6.98 17.94
CA GLY A 212 32.58 7.02 16.49
C GLY A 212 34.00 6.72 16.05
N GLU A 213 34.74 6.02 16.91
CA GLU A 213 36.15 5.68 16.73
C GLU A 213 36.29 4.26 16.15
N PRO A 214 37.41 3.94 15.51
CA PRO A 214 37.70 2.59 15.05
C PRO A 214 37.95 1.62 16.22
N LEU A 215 37.69 0.33 15.99
CA LEU A 215 37.99 -0.73 16.95
C LEU A 215 39.50 -0.98 17.03
N GLY A 216 40.21 -0.20 17.85
CA GLY A 216 41.67 -0.21 17.96
C GLY A 216 42.28 -1.14 19.01
N GLY A 217 43.61 -1.22 19.02
CA GLY A 217 44.42 -1.82 20.09
C GLY A 217 44.09 -3.29 20.40
N ASP A 218 44.06 -3.62 21.69
CA ASP A 218 43.80 -4.99 22.17
C ASP A 218 42.43 -5.52 21.73
N TRP A 219 41.45 -4.66 21.46
CA TRP A 219 40.13 -5.06 20.99
C TRP A 219 40.11 -5.48 19.51
N LEU A 220 41.00 -4.94 18.68
CA LEU A 220 41.26 -5.46 17.34
C LEU A 220 41.91 -6.86 17.42
N ALA A 221 42.92 -7.02 18.28
CA ALA A 221 43.54 -8.32 18.52
C ALA A 221 42.51 -9.34 19.07
N ARG A 222 41.53 -8.86 19.87
CA ARG A 222 40.40 -9.65 20.37
C ARG A 222 39.45 -10.08 19.25
N ALA A 223 39.06 -9.17 18.37
CA ALA A 223 38.24 -9.46 17.19
C ALA A 223 38.92 -10.51 16.28
N GLN A 224 40.24 -10.43 16.12
CA GLN A 224 41.04 -11.41 15.38
C GLN A 224 41.14 -12.77 16.09
N ALA A 225 41.27 -12.80 17.42
CA ALA A 225 41.26 -14.04 18.19
C ALA A 225 39.91 -14.77 18.09
N LEU A 226 38.80 -14.03 18.20
CA LEU A 226 37.44 -14.56 18.02
C LEU A 226 37.24 -15.09 16.59
N HIS A 227 37.61 -14.33 15.56
CA HIS A 227 37.54 -14.82 14.17
C HIS A 227 38.36 -16.10 13.97
N ARG A 228 39.60 -16.16 14.45
CA ARG A 228 40.46 -17.35 14.33
C ARG A 228 39.90 -18.55 15.09
N GLY A 229 39.27 -18.34 16.24
CA GLY A 229 38.68 -19.41 17.04
C GLY A 229 37.40 -20.00 16.43
N LEU A 230 36.68 -19.21 15.61
CA LEU A 230 35.47 -19.62 14.89
C LEU A 230 35.80 -20.29 13.55
N PHE A 231 36.68 -19.68 12.74
CA PHE A 231 37.07 -20.17 11.41
C PHE A 231 38.42 -20.92 11.46
N ARG A 232 38.37 -22.14 11.98
CA ARG A 232 39.51 -23.07 12.02
C ARG A 232 39.08 -24.50 11.71
N ASP A 233 40.06 -25.39 11.59
CA ASP A 233 39.87 -26.83 11.47
C ASP A 233 38.87 -27.18 10.34
N ASP A 234 37.98 -28.16 10.51
CA ASP A 234 36.99 -28.56 9.51
C ASP A 234 36.11 -27.40 9.00
N ILE A 235 35.82 -26.39 9.84
CA ILE A 235 34.98 -25.24 9.48
C ILE A 235 35.66 -24.40 8.40
N LEU A 236 36.97 -24.18 8.53
CA LEU A 236 37.77 -23.47 7.53
C LEU A 236 37.85 -24.26 6.20
N MET A 237 37.81 -25.59 6.26
CA MET A 237 37.76 -26.45 5.07
C MET A 237 36.40 -26.45 4.37
N VAL A 238 35.27 -26.34 5.10
CA VAL A 238 33.95 -26.12 4.48
C VAL A 238 33.87 -24.73 3.85
N TRP A 239 34.32 -23.70 4.58
CA TRP A 239 34.39 -22.32 4.12
C TRP A 239 35.14 -22.15 2.80
N ALA A 240 36.34 -22.73 2.68
CA ALA A 240 37.14 -22.68 1.46
C ALA A 240 36.41 -23.33 0.25
N ARG A 241 35.80 -24.50 0.45
CA ARG A 241 35.04 -25.22 -0.59
C ARG A 241 33.78 -24.47 -1.04
N LEU A 242 33.09 -23.79 -0.12
CA LEU A 242 31.93 -22.97 -0.46
C LEU A 242 32.33 -21.69 -1.22
N ARG A 243 33.45 -21.06 -0.87
CA ARG A 243 34.00 -19.91 -1.62
C ARG A 243 34.45 -20.30 -3.03
N GLU A 244 35.09 -21.45 -3.18
CA GLU A 244 35.41 -22.03 -4.50
C GLU A 244 34.13 -22.29 -5.31
N ALA A 245 33.11 -22.91 -4.68
CA ALA A 245 31.82 -23.20 -5.31
C ALA A 245 31.00 -21.95 -5.66
N ALA A 246 31.21 -20.83 -4.98
CA ALA A 246 30.58 -19.54 -5.26
C ALA A 246 31.17 -18.84 -6.48
N GLY A 247 32.32 -19.29 -7.01
CA GLY A 247 32.87 -18.81 -8.28
C GLY A 247 33.29 -17.34 -8.30
N GLY A 248 33.56 -16.75 -7.13
CA GLY A 248 33.86 -15.32 -6.97
C GLY A 248 32.68 -14.46 -6.51
N HIS A 249 31.49 -15.04 -6.35
CA HIS A 249 30.41 -14.42 -5.56
C HIS A 249 30.66 -14.63 -4.05
N PRO A 250 30.13 -13.74 -3.17
CA PRO A 250 30.25 -13.93 -1.73
C PRO A 250 29.38 -15.08 -1.22
N VAL A 251 29.82 -15.74 -0.14
CA VAL A 251 29.08 -16.80 0.54
C VAL A 251 28.13 -16.18 1.57
N LEU A 252 26.88 -16.63 1.62
CA LEU A 252 25.94 -16.23 2.68
C LEU A 252 26.30 -16.96 3.98
N LEU A 253 26.78 -16.23 4.98
CA LEU A 253 27.06 -16.74 6.31
C LEU A 253 25.91 -16.40 7.24
N ARG A 254 25.22 -17.41 7.79
CA ARG A 254 24.19 -17.21 8.82
C ARG A 254 24.67 -17.70 10.18
N LEU A 255 24.59 -16.85 11.19
CA LEU A 255 24.82 -17.25 12.58
C LEU A 255 23.49 -17.63 13.22
N MET A 256 23.34 -18.87 13.66
CA MET A 256 22.16 -19.33 14.40
C MET A 256 22.41 -19.11 15.90
N LEU A 257 21.70 -18.13 16.48
CA LEU A 257 21.96 -17.57 17.81
C LEU A 257 20.79 -17.84 18.76
N HIS A 258 20.74 -19.05 19.34
CA HIS A 258 19.61 -19.51 20.17
C HIS A 258 19.57 -18.92 21.59
N GLU A 259 20.70 -18.46 22.12
CA GLU A 259 20.79 -17.81 23.44
C GLU A 259 20.83 -16.28 23.30
N GLY A 260 19.96 -15.57 24.02
CA GLY A 260 19.85 -14.11 23.95
C GLY A 260 21.17 -13.36 24.23
N SER A 261 22.00 -13.87 25.16
CA SER A 261 23.34 -13.32 25.44
C SER A 261 24.33 -13.45 24.27
N LEU A 262 24.03 -14.27 23.26
CA LEU A 262 24.80 -14.35 22.01
C LEU A 262 24.24 -13.40 20.94
N GLN A 263 22.98 -12.96 21.06
CA GLN A 263 22.41 -11.94 20.17
C GLN A 263 22.90 -10.52 20.51
N SER A 264 23.24 -10.23 21.76
CA SER A 264 23.90 -8.96 22.14
C SER A 264 25.34 -8.83 21.64
N VAL A 265 25.98 -9.92 21.19
CA VAL A 265 27.37 -9.89 20.72
C VAL A 265 27.43 -9.30 19.30
N PRO A 266 28.32 -8.33 19.02
CA PRO A 266 28.55 -7.80 17.67
C PRO A 266 29.47 -8.74 16.89
N TRP A 267 28.93 -9.87 16.43
CA TRP A 267 29.66 -10.82 15.57
C TRP A 267 30.16 -10.17 14.26
N GLU A 268 29.45 -9.15 13.82
CA GLU A 268 29.77 -8.21 12.76
C GLU A 268 31.20 -7.62 12.90
N ALA A 269 31.67 -7.41 14.13
CA ALA A 269 32.98 -6.83 14.45
C ALA A 269 34.13 -7.86 14.56
N LEU A 270 33.91 -9.16 14.29
CA LEU A 270 35.02 -10.13 14.16
C LEU A 270 35.88 -9.77 12.95
N CYS A 271 37.21 -9.80 13.11
CA CYS A 271 38.16 -9.29 12.12
C CYS A 271 39.13 -10.37 11.63
N THR A 272 39.46 -10.39 10.34
CA THR A 272 40.38 -11.37 9.76
C THR A 272 41.77 -11.23 10.39
N PRO A 273 42.39 -12.30 10.92
CA PRO A 273 43.69 -12.22 11.57
C PRO A 273 44.78 -11.57 10.72
N GLY A 274 45.52 -10.62 11.29
CA GLY A 274 46.54 -9.85 10.58
C GLY A 274 46.02 -8.69 9.73
N THR A 275 44.71 -8.40 9.74
CA THR A 275 44.13 -7.23 9.04
C THR A 275 43.60 -6.18 10.01
N SER A 276 43.66 -4.90 9.63
CA SER A 276 43.05 -3.81 10.41
C SER A 276 41.55 -3.66 10.14
N SER A 277 41.11 -3.90 8.89
CA SER A 277 39.76 -3.59 8.41
C SER A 277 39.02 -4.77 7.77
N GLY A 278 39.54 -6.01 7.86
CA GLY A 278 38.94 -7.20 7.26
C GLY A 278 37.82 -7.82 8.10
N PHE A 279 36.79 -7.05 8.45
CA PHE A 279 35.70 -7.46 9.33
C PHE A 279 34.66 -8.37 8.64
N LEU A 280 33.95 -9.20 9.40
CA LEU A 280 32.82 -9.98 8.85
C LEU A 280 31.69 -9.07 8.34
N ALA A 281 31.52 -7.90 8.97
CA ALA A 281 30.58 -6.86 8.55
C ALA A 281 30.77 -6.35 7.11
N ASN A 282 32.03 -6.27 6.65
CA ASN A 282 32.43 -5.51 5.46
C ASN A 282 33.19 -6.39 4.42
N SER A 283 33.27 -7.69 4.67
CA SER A 283 34.04 -8.63 3.85
C SER A 283 33.52 -8.68 2.40
N PRO A 284 34.39 -8.65 1.38
CA PRO A 284 33.98 -8.79 -0.02
C PRO A 284 33.52 -10.22 -0.36
N ASP A 285 33.86 -11.20 0.48
CA ASP A 285 33.64 -12.63 0.22
C ASP A 285 32.45 -13.21 1.00
N VAL A 286 31.82 -12.42 1.87
CA VAL A 286 30.87 -12.90 2.88
C VAL A 286 29.71 -11.94 3.03
N LEU A 287 28.49 -12.46 2.94
CA LEU A 287 27.28 -11.77 3.34
C LEU A 287 26.86 -12.29 4.72
N LEU A 288 27.16 -11.53 5.78
CA LEU A 288 26.85 -11.92 7.17
C LEU A 288 25.40 -11.59 7.54
N ALA A 289 24.67 -12.61 7.97
CA ALA A 289 23.34 -12.52 8.57
C ALA A 289 23.24 -13.32 9.88
N ARG A 290 22.18 -13.05 10.63
CA ARG A 290 21.74 -13.79 11.81
C ARG A 290 20.54 -14.64 11.37
N GLY A 291 20.69 -15.95 11.36
CA GLY A 291 19.67 -16.83 10.79
C GLY A 291 18.48 -17.00 11.73
N VAL A 292 17.27 -17.06 11.17
CA VAL A 292 16.02 -17.24 11.91
C VAL A 292 15.32 -18.50 11.40
N HIS A 293 15.18 -19.50 12.27
CA HIS A 293 14.44 -20.71 11.92
C HIS A 293 12.94 -20.40 11.75
N SER A 294 12.37 -20.94 10.67
CA SER A 294 10.93 -20.94 10.39
C SER A 294 10.59 -22.24 9.66
N ALA A 295 9.44 -22.84 9.98
CA ALA A 295 8.95 -24.04 9.29
C ALA A 295 8.27 -23.70 7.94
N GLU A 296 8.27 -22.43 7.54
CA GLU A 296 7.55 -21.92 6.38
C GLU A 296 8.46 -21.82 5.15
N PRO A 297 7.96 -22.16 3.94
CA PRO A 297 8.74 -22.05 2.71
C PRO A 297 9.03 -20.59 2.35
N TRP A 298 10.30 -20.20 2.46
CA TRP A 298 10.83 -18.92 1.98
C TRP A 298 11.22 -19.02 0.49
N LYS A 299 10.98 -17.94 -0.28
CA LYS A 299 11.47 -17.74 -1.66
C LYS A 299 11.64 -16.24 -1.97
N PRO A 300 12.53 -15.85 -2.90
CA PRO A 300 12.48 -14.53 -3.54
C PRO A 300 11.12 -14.30 -4.20
N ARG A 301 10.72 -13.03 -4.37
CA ARG A 301 9.42 -12.68 -4.95
C ARG A 301 9.57 -11.53 -5.94
N GLU A 302 8.85 -11.59 -7.06
CA GLU A 302 8.93 -10.60 -8.16
C GLU A 302 8.34 -9.23 -7.79
N VAL A 303 8.91 -8.15 -8.34
CA VAL A 303 8.36 -6.79 -8.34
C VAL A 303 8.44 -6.19 -9.73
N LEU A 304 7.29 -6.09 -10.38
CA LEU A 304 7.14 -5.54 -11.75
C LEU A 304 7.30 -4.01 -11.83
N GLY A 305 7.43 -3.30 -10.71
CA GLY A 305 7.52 -1.84 -10.67
C GLY A 305 8.38 -1.30 -9.52
N ALA A 306 7.89 -0.28 -8.83
CA ALA A 306 8.60 0.34 -7.72
C ALA A 306 8.57 -0.50 -6.42
N VAL A 307 9.61 -0.36 -5.60
CA VAL A 307 9.66 -0.96 -4.26
C VAL A 307 8.87 -0.07 -3.31
N ARG A 308 7.71 -0.56 -2.86
CA ARG A 308 6.83 0.16 -1.92
C ARG A 308 7.40 0.17 -0.51
N VAL A 309 7.81 1.34 -0.04
CA VAL A 309 8.34 1.57 1.31
C VAL A 309 7.31 2.35 2.11
N LEU A 310 6.91 1.84 3.28
CA LEU A 310 6.08 2.54 4.26
C LEU A 310 6.95 3.07 5.40
N PRO A 311 7.17 4.39 5.49
CA PRO A 311 7.84 5.00 6.63
C PRO A 311 6.89 5.12 7.83
N ILE A 312 7.41 4.84 9.02
CA ILE A 312 6.75 5.08 10.31
C ILE A 312 7.74 5.86 11.16
N ALA A 313 7.42 7.10 11.52
CA ALA A 313 8.29 7.99 12.30
C ALA A 313 7.46 8.63 13.44
N PRO A 314 7.25 7.91 14.55
CA PRO A 314 6.33 8.35 15.60
C PRO A 314 6.80 9.64 16.29
N SER A 315 8.12 9.80 16.46
CA SER A 315 8.77 10.98 17.06
C SER A 315 8.80 12.24 16.16
N GLY A 316 8.22 12.19 14.95
CA GLY A 316 7.97 13.38 14.11
C GLY A 316 8.74 13.47 12.79
N GLU A 317 8.53 14.58 12.08
CA GLU A 317 8.89 14.73 10.65
C GLU A 317 10.39 14.88 10.37
N ALA A 318 11.22 15.30 11.34
CA ALA A 318 12.65 15.53 11.11
C ALA A 318 13.41 14.25 10.70
N ALA A 319 13.13 13.14 11.40
CA ALA A 319 13.68 11.83 11.07
C ALA A 319 13.17 11.32 9.69
N LEU A 320 11.89 11.57 9.40
CA LEU A 320 11.28 11.25 8.12
C LEU A 320 11.93 12.03 6.96
N ALA A 321 12.25 13.31 7.16
CA ALA A 321 12.92 14.16 6.18
C ALA A 321 14.36 13.67 5.88
N MET A 322 15.10 13.21 6.90
CA MET A 322 16.40 12.58 6.71
C MET A 322 16.30 11.32 5.86
N LEU A 323 15.36 10.40 6.16
CA LEU A 323 15.17 9.20 5.35
C LEU A 323 14.73 9.53 3.91
N ARG A 324 13.82 10.50 3.74
CA ARG A 324 13.35 10.94 2.42
C ARG A 324 14.47 11.57 1.60
N SER A 325 15.41 12.27 2.25
CA SER A 325 16.63 12.78 1.63
C SER A 325 17.60 11.66 1.25
N ALA A 326 17.78 10.65 2.10
CA ALA A 326 18.62 9.49 1.81
C ALA A 326 18.10 8.66 0.62
N LEU A 327 16.78 8.57 0.45
CA LEU A 327 16.12 7.81 -0.63
C LEU A 327 15.79 8.69 -1.86
N ALA A 328 16.19 9.97 -1.88
CA ALA A 328 15.75 10.92 -2.90
C ALA A 328 16.09 10.51 -4.34
N GLU A 329 17.26 9.90 -4.57
CA GLU A 329 17.68 9.36 -5.87
C GLU A 329 16.74 8.25 -6.34
N GLY A 330 16.56 7.19 -5.53
CA GLY A 330 15.70 6.04 -5.85
C GLY A 330 14.21 6.39 -5.95
N ILE A 331 13.74 7.38 -5.18
CA ILE A 331 12.40 7.96 -5.36
C ILE A 331 12.33 8.63 -6.73
N SER A 332 13.24 9.55 -7.05
CA SER A 332 13.22 10.32 -8.31
C SER A 332 13.41 9.45 -9.56
N ALA A 333 14.15 8.34 -9.45
CA ALA A 333 14.31 7.34 -10.51
C ALA A 333 13.06 6.44 -10.72
N GLY A 334 12.09 6.48 -9.80
CA GLY A 334 10.91 5.62 -9.79
C GLY A 334 11.17 4.22 -9.24
N GLU A 335 12.34 4.00 -8.65
CA GLU A 335 12.75 2.72 -8.09
C GLU A 335 12.05 2.42 -6.76
N VAL A 336 11.77 3.48 -5.98
CA VAL A 336 11.09 3.45 -4.69
C VAL A 336 9.75 4.18 -4.78
N GLU A 337 8.65 3.50 -4.43
CA GLU A 337 7.34 4.11 -4.22
C GLU A 337 7.23 4.46 -2.74
N TRP A 338 7.38 5.74 -2.43
CA TRP A 338 7.25 6.28 -1.08
C TRP A 338 5.77 6.30 -0.68
N LEU A 339 5.37 5.40 0.20
CA LEU A 339 4.00 5.33 0.69
C LEU A 339 3.73 6.42 1.73
N GLU A 340 2.45 6.77 1.85
CA GLU A 340 1.94 7.73 2.82
C GLU A 340 2.43 7.41 4.25
N PRO A 341 3.26 8.28 4.86
CA PRO A 341 3.99 7.96 6.08
C PRO A 341 3.13 8.09 7.33
N LEU A 342 3.45 7.30 8.36
CA LEU A 342 2.77 7.35 9.65
C LEU A 342 3.61 8.14 10.66
N ILE A 343 3.14 9.34 11.00
CA ILE A 343 3.80 10.28 11.92
C ILE A 343 2.88 10.65 13.09
N GLY A 344 3.48 10.89 14.27
CA GLY A 344 2.77 11.34 15.47
C GLY A 344 1.50 10.52 15.77
N PRO A 345 0.32 11.14 15.96
CA PRO A 345 -0.93 10.41 16.22
C PRO A 345 -1.30 9.34 15.19
N ARG A 346 -0.85 9.44 13.93
CA ARG A 346 -1.11 8.42 12.88
C ARG A 346 -0.23 7.18 13.01
N ALA A 347 0.87 7.25 13.78
CA ALA A 347 1.71 6.10 14.09
C ALA A 347 1.14 5.24 15.25
N ARG A 348 0.22 5.77 16.06
CA ARG A 348 -0.43 5.05 17.15
C ARG A 348 -1.18 3.81 16.65
N TRP A 349 -1.27 2.78 17.50
CA TRP A 349 -1.70 1.43 17.08
C TRP A 349 -3.03 1.36 16.30
N PRO A 350 -4.12 2.07 16.63
CA PRO A 350 -5.37 1.99 15.86
C PRO A 350 -5.22 2.48 14.41
N SER A 351 -4.42 3.53 14.20
CA SER A 351 -4.12 4.07 12.86
C SER A 351 -3.10 3.19 12.11
N LEU A 352 -2.07 2.70 12.80
CA LEU A 352 -1.07 1.79 12.25
C LEU A 352 -1.72 0.48 11.78
N SER A 353 -2.41 -0.24 12.66
CA SER A 353 -3.11 -1.49 12.33
C SER A 353 -4.11 -1.31 11.18
N SER A 354 -4.87 -0.22 11.17
CA SER A 354 -5.77 0.14 10.05
C SER A 354 -5.00 0.36 8.74
N ARG A 355 -3.88 1.09 8.76
CA ARG A 355 -3.05 1.31 7.56
C ARG A 355 -2.45 0.00 7.04
N LEU A 356 -2.00 -0.89 7.92
CA LEU A 356 -1.46 -2.21 7.55
C LEU A 356 -2.54 -3.17 7.02
N ALA A 357 -3.84 -2.86 7.23
CA ALA A 357 -4.95 -3.63 6.69
C ALA A 357 -5.44 -3.15 5.31
N CYS A 358 -4.90 -2.04 4.78
CA CYS A 358 -5.34 -1.44 3.50
C CYS A 358 -4.25 -1.45 2.43
N GLU A 359 -4.68 -1.53 1.17
CA GLU A 359 -3.81 -1.29 0.03
C GLU A 359 -3.40 0.19 -0.11
N PRO A 360 -2.26 0.47 -0.77
CA PRO A 360 -1.27 -0.49 -1.26
C PRO A 360 -0.44 -1.09 -0.12
N PHE A 361 -0.25 -2.41 -0.12
CA PHE A 361 0.55 -3.10 0.90
C PHE A 361 2.05 -2.83 0.72
N PRO A 362 2.80 -2.52 1.80
CA PRO A 362 4.24 -2.31 1.73
C PRO A 362 5.02 -3.57 1.32
N HIS A 363 6.09 -3.39 0.56
CA HIS A 363 7.15 -4.40 0.44
C HIS A 363 8.19 -4.26 1.57
N VAL A 364 8.39 -3.01 2.03
CA VAL A 364 9.28 -2.64 3.13
C VAL A 364 8.51 -1.77 4.13
N ILE A 365 8.64 -2.06 5.42
CA ILE A 365 8.30 -1.11 6.50
C ILE A 365 9.61 -0.54 7.02
N HIS A 366 9.74 0.78 7.06
CA HIS A 366 10.87 1.47 7.68
C HIS A 366 10.37 2.20 8.92
N PHE A 367 10.64 1.65 10.09
CA PHE A 367 10.28 2.24 11.38
C PHE A 367 11.48 3.01 11.94
N ILE A 368 11.32 4.31 12.20
CA ILE A 368 12.32 5.19 12.79
C ILE A 368 11.81 5.67 14.15
N GLY A 369 12.53 5.42 15.24
CA GLY A 369 12.07 5.82 16.58
C GLY A 369 12.79 5.14 17.73
N HIS A 370 12.04 4.71 18.75
CA HIS A 370 12.61 4.09 19.95
C HIS A 370 12.09 2.65 20.09
N GLY A 371 13.01 1.70 20.25
CA GLY A 371 12.73 0.38 20.80
C GLY A 371 13.01 0.35 22.31
N GLY A 372 12.70 -0.77 22.95
CA GLY A 372 12.99 -0.99 24.36
C GLY A 372 12.50 -2.34 24.87
N LEU A 373 12.80 -2.64 26.12
CA LEU A 373 12.47 -3.90 26.79
C LEU A 373 11.67 -3.65 28.07
N GLU A 374 10.44 -4.17 28.14
CA GLU A 374 9.62 -4.16 29.36
C GLU A 374 9.52 -5.60 29.89
N ASN A 375 10.06 -5.87 31.09
CA ASN A 375 10.11 -7.22 31.66
C ASN A 375 10.73 -8.29 30.72
N GLY A 376 11.63 -7.86 29.83
CA GLY A 376 12.24 -8.70 28.79
C GLY A 376 11.40 -8.90 27.53
N ILE A 377 10.22 -8.28 27.41
CA ILE A 377 9.40 -8.28 26.19
C ILE A 377 9.84 -7.09 25.32
N PRO A 378 10.23 -7.31 24.05
CA PRO A 378 10.60 -6.22 23.14
C PRO A 378 9.39 -5.40 22.70
N ARG A 379 9.56 -4.07 22.74
CA ARG A 379 8.54 -3.08 22.37
C ARG A 379 9.08 -2.02 21.43
N LEU A 380 8.18 -1.33 20.73
CA LEU A 380 8.43 -0.15 19.91
C LEU A 380 7.54 1.01 20.40
N CYS A 381 8.08 2.22 20.47
CA CYS A 381 7.32 3.41 20.88
C CYS A 381 6.58 4.02 19.69
N LEU A 382 5.25 4.12 19.77
CA LEU A 382 4.35 4.68 18.76
C LEU A 382 4.01 6.16 19.02
N GLY A 383 4.92 6.89 19.68
CA GLY A 383 4.77 8.30 20.06
C GLY A 383 4.11 8.47 21.42
N GLU A 384 3.84 9.71 21.81
CA GLU A 384 3.34 10.06 23.15
C GLU A 384 1.82 10.31 23.17
N VAL A 385 1.22 10.11 24.34
CA VAL A 385 -0.20 10.29 24.71
C VAL A 385 -0.22 10.89 26.11
N ASP A 386 -0.72 12.11 26.26
CA ASP A 386 -0.92 12.77 27.56
C ASP A 386 0.35 12.72 28.47
N ASP A 387 1.49 13.08 27.87
CA ASP A 387 2.87 13.00 28.40
C ASP A 387 3.41 11.60 28.75
N GLU A 388 2.66 10.52 28.49
CA GLU A 388 3.12 9.12 28.58
C GLU A 388 3.50 8.53 27.20
N GLN A 389 4.49 7.63 27.16
CA GLN A 389 4.91 6.98 25.91
C GLN A 389 4.01 5.78 25.56
N SER A 390 3.46 5.79 24.34
CA SER A 390 2.59 4.73 23.82
C SER A 390 3.41 3.59 23.24
N TRP A 391 3.58 2.50 23.99
CA TRP A 391 4.36 1.34 23.56
C TRP A 391 3.51 0.22 22.94
N ILE A 392 4.03 -0.44 21.90
CA ILE A 392 3.49 -1.70 21.35
C ILE A 392 4.49 -2.84 21.50
N ASN A 393 4.02 -4.02 21.90
CA ASN A 393 4.83 -5.24 21.91
C ASN A 393 5.13 -5.68 20.47
N ALA A 394 6.38 -6.07 20.16
CA ALA A 394 6.77 -6.51 18.82
C ALA A 394 5.93 -7.71 18.32
N GLU A 395 5.45 -8.55 19.25
CA GLU A 395 4.51 -9.65 18.99
C GLU A 395 3.20 -9.20 18.32
N LEU A 396 2.57 -8.11 18.79
CA LEU A 396 1.30 -7.62 18.25
C LEU A 396 1.45 -7.10 16.80
N LEU A 397 2.59 -6.45 16.52
CA LEU A 397 2.95 -6.06 15.16
C LEU A 397 3.23 -7.30 14.29
N GLY A 398 3.88 -8.31 14.86
CA GLY A 398 4.11 -9.62 14.23
C GLY A 398 2.81 -10.33 13.83
N GLN A 399 1.82 -10.38 14.72
CA GLN A 399 0.51 -10.97 14.44
C GLN A 399 -0.18 -10.29 13.25
N GLN A 400 -0.20 -8.95 13.21
CA GLN A 400 -0.76 -8.19 12.08
C GLN A 400 0.02 -8.41 10.76
N ILE A 401 1.33 -8.62 10.82
CA ILE A 401 2.15 -9.01 9.66
C ILE A 401 1.75 -10.41 9.17
N GLN A 402 1.66 -11.38 10.09
CA GLN A 402 1.36 -12.79 9.80
C GLN A 402 -0.02 -12.96 9.16
N GLU A 403 -1.03 -12.22 9.65
CA GLU A 403 -2.39 -12.22 9.12
C GLU A 403 -2.50 -11.52 7.76
N ARG A 404 -1.94 -10.31 7.61
CA ARG A 404 -2.33 -9.36 6.54
C ARG A 404 -1.25 -8.96 5.55
N LEU A 405 0.03 -9.04 5.93
CA LEU A 405 1.13 -8.52 5.12
C LEU A 405 2.03 -9.60 4.53
N ARG A 406 1.96 -10.82 5.07
CA ARG A 406 2.81 -11.98 4.75
C ARG A 406 3.03 -12.24 3.25
N GLN A 407 2.08 -11.94 2.36
CA GLN A 407 2.27 -12.14 0.91
C GLN A 407 3.04 -11.00 0.21
N TRP A 408 3.06 -9.79 0.78
CA TRP A 408 3.60 -8.58 0.14
C TRP A 408 4.87 -8.05 0.82
N LEU A 409 4.90 -8.07 2.15
CA LEU A 409 6.02 -7.61 2.97
C LEU A 409 7.18 -8.61 2.88
N ARG A 410 8.38 -8.07 2.65
CA ARG A 410 9.63 -8.81 2.59
C ARG A 410 10.61 -8.36 3.68
N LEU A 411 10.72 -7.05 3.87
CA LEU A 411 11.72 -6.43 4.72
C LEU A 411 11.06 -5.52 5.77
N ILE A 412 11.62 -5.54 6.98
CA ILE A 412 11.44 -4.47 7.95
C ILE A 412 12.80 -3.86 8.25
N VAL A 413 12.87 -2.54 8.32
CA VAL A 413 14.02 -1.80 8.83
C VAL A 413 13.59 -1.15 10.13
N LEU A 414 14.18 -1.58 11.24
CA LEU A 414 14.06 -0.97 12.56
C LEU A 414 15.23 0.00 12.75
N ASP A 415 15.08 1.22 12.25
CA ASP A 415 15.95 2.35 12.61
C ASP A 415 15.54 2.90 13.98
N ALA A 416 15.63 2.01 14.97
CA ALA A 416 15.22 2.26 16.34
C ALA A 416 16.29 1.76 17.30
N CYS A 417 16.56 2.56 18.34
CA CYS A 417 17.41 2.16 19.45
C CYS A 417 16.98 0.77 19.95
N GLU A 418 17.94 -0.14 20.17
CA GLU A 418 17.70 -1.47 20.73
C GLU A 418 16.78 -2.41 19.91
N GLY A 419 16.51 -2.12 18.63
CA GLY A 419 15.69 -2.97 17.76
C GLY A 419 16.22 -4.41 17.58
N ALA A 420 17.54 -4.61 17.73
CA ALA A 420 18.19 -5.92 17.73
C ALA A 420 18.55 -6.45 19.14
N SER A 421 18.28 -5.69 20.22
CA SER A 421 18.62 -6.10 21.58
C SER A 421 17.85 -7.35 22.02
N PRO A 422 18.50 -8.30 22.72
CA PRO A 422 17.85 -9.54 23.13
C PRO A 422 16.78 -9.31 24.21
N GLY A 423 15.54 -9.66 23.89
CA GLY A 423 14.52 -9.92 24.91
C GLY A 423 14.70 -11.30 25.56
N ALA A 424 13.84 -11.60 26.52
CA ALA A 424 13.85 -12.87 27.28
C ALA A 424 13.55 -14.12 26.42
N LEU A 425 13.02 -13.94 25.20
CA LEU A 425 12.66 -15.01 24.26
C LEU A 425 13.21 -14.82 22.83
N ALA A 426 13.44 -13.56 22.42
CA ALA A 426 13.98 -13.11 21.13
C ALA A 426 14.07 -11.57 21.13
N SER A 427 14.86 -10.98 20.23
CA SER A 427 14.84 -9.54 19.95
C SER A 427 13.59 -9.11 19.17
N ALA A 428 13.32 -7.80 19.06
CA ALA A 428 12.21 -7.30 18.23
C ALA A 428 12.37 -7.73 16.77
N ALA A 429 13.59 -7.62 16.23
CA ALA A 429 13.93 -8.03 14.88
C ALA A 429 13.72 -9.54 14.63
N GLU A 430 14.14 -10.40 15.55
CA GLU A 430 13.92 -11.84 15.43
C GLU A 430 12.43 -12.19 15.50
N TRP A 431 11.66 -11.61 16.42
CA TRP A 431 10.21 -11.85 16.51
C TRP A 431 9.49 -11.51 15.21
N LEU A 432 9.81 -10.37 14.59
CA LEU A 432 9.18 -9.92 13.34
C LEU A 432 9.60 -10.78 12.13
N ALA A 433 10.84 -11.29 12.11
CA ALA A 433 11.30 -12.29 11.14
C ALA A 433 10.57 -13.64 11.32
N ARG A 434 10.43 -14.13 12.56
CA ARG A 434 9.66 -15.35 12.87
C ARG A 434 8.18 -15.20 12.46
N ALA A 435 7.60 -14.01 12.61
CA ALA A 435 6.19 -13.72 12.32
C ALA A 435 5.85 -13.52 10.83
N GLY A 436 6.84 -13.47 9.93
CA GLY A 436 6.60 -13.54 8.48
C GLY A 436 7.30 -12.49 7.62
N ALA A 437 8.10 -11.59 8.18
CA ALA A 437 9.07 -10.84 7.37
C ALA A 437 10.16 -11.80 6.88
N ASP A 438 10.55 -11.70 5.61
CA ASP A 438 11.61 -12.55 5.03
C ASP A 438 13.00 -12.16 5.57
N ALA A 439 13.17 -10.87 5.89
CA ALA A 439 14.31 -10.33 6.61
C ALA A 439 13.92 -9.13 7.49
N VAL A 440 14.73 -8.86 8.52
CA VAL A 440 14.65 -7.63 9.32
C VAL A 440 16.05 -7.07 9.52
N VAL A 441 16.27 -5.80 9.17
CA VAL A 441 17.47 -5.04 9.54
C VAL A 441 17.14 -4.23 10.79
N ALA A 442 18.02 -4.27 11.80
CA ALA A 442 17.82 -3.54 13.06
C ALA A 442 19.16 -3.17 13.72
N HIS A 443 19.16 -2.16 14.58
CA HIS A 443 20.36 -1.70 15.28
C HIS A 443 20.55 -2.37 16.65
N LEU A 444 21.78 -2.77 16.97
CA LEU A 444 22.18 -3.23 18.31
C LEU A 444 22.26 -2.06 19.31
N TRP A 445 22.71 -0.90 18.86
CA TRP A 445 22.84 0.33 19.66
C TRP A 445 22.60 1.59 18.82
N PRO A 446 22.30 2.75 19.43
CA PRO A 446 22.07 3.99 18.69
C PRO A 446 23.28 4.41 17.84
N VAL A 447 23.04 4.88 16.62
CA VAL A 447 24.03 5.42 15.69
C VAL A 447 23.77 6.90 15.42
N LYS A 448 24.79 7.66 15.00
CA LYS A 448 24.64 9.09 14.70
C LYS A 448 23.77 9.34 13.47
N ALA A 449 23.12 10.50 13.45
CA ALA A 449 22.14 10.88 12.43
C ALA A 449 22.71 10.91 10.99
N ASP A 450 23.96 11.36 10.84
CA ASP A 450 24.69 11.38 9.56
C ASP A 450 25.12 9.98 9.12
N VAL A 451 25.60 9.14 10.04
CA VAL A 451 25.91 7.72 9.81
C VAL A 451 24.66 6.94 9.38
N ALA A 452 23.54 7.10 10.10
CA ALA A 452 22.26 6.47 9.79
C ALA A 452 21.71 6.88 8.42
N ARG A 453 21.81 8.17 8.08
CA ARG A 453 21.42 8.72 6.77
C ARG A 453 22.28 8.13 5.64
N THR A 454 23.60 8.10 5.81
CA THR A 454 24.52 7.52 4.81
C THR A 454 24.28 6.02 4.65
N SER A 455 24.18 5.28 5.75
CA SER A 455 23.85 3.85 5.75
C SER A 455 22.55 3.57 4.99
N SER A 456 21.48 4.31 5.29
CA SER A 456 20.18 4.20 4.59
C SER A 456 20.26 4.51 3.10
N ALA A 457 21.00 5.56 2.71
CA ALA A 457 21.13 5.95 1.30
C ALA A 457 21.81 4.84 0.48
N ILE A 458 22.92 4.30 0.98
CA ILE A 458 23.65 3.21 0.32
C ILE A 458 22.79 1.94 0.30
N PHE A 459 22.21 1.56 1.44
CA PHE A 459 21.39 0.36 1.59
C PHE A 459 20.22 0.34 0.60
N TYR A 460 19.39 1.39 0.55
CA TYR A 460 18.27 1.42 -0.38
C TYR A 460 18.73 1.51 -1.84
N ARG A 461 19.82 2.23 -2.17
CA ARG A 461 20.34 2.32 -3.53
C ARG A 461 20.83 0.96 -4.06
N THR A 462 21.61 0.20 -3.27
CA THR A 462 22.02 -1.16 -3.65
C THR A 462 20.83 -2.12 -3.68
N LEU A 463 19.88 -2.00 -2.73
CA LEU A 463 18.72 -2.89 -2.64
C LEU A 463 17.69 -2.69 -3.77
N THR A 464 17.49 -1.47 -4.26
CA THR A 464 16.38 -1.14 -5.18
C THR A 464 16.80 -0.59 -6.53
N GLY A 465 18.09 -0.33 -6.76
CA GLY A 465 18.62 0.32 -7.98
C GLY A 465 18.18 -0.31 -9.30
N ARG A 466 17.91 0.52 -10.32
CA ARG A 466 17.43 0.12 -11.65
C ARG A 466 18.38 -0.78 -12.43
N ALA A 467 19.68 -0.70 -12.14
CA ALA A 467 20.70 -1.57 -12.74
C ALA A 467 20.72 -2.98 -12.13
N ALA A 468 20.09 -3.19 -10.97
CA ALA A 468 20.04 -4.49 -10.31
C ALA A 468 18.91 -5.36 -10.92
N LEU A 469 19.24 -6.60 -11.26
CA LEU A 469 18.23 -7.62 -11.66
C LEU A 469 17.51 -8.22 -10.44
N ARG A 470 18.10 -8.07 -9.25
CA ARG A 470 17.68 -8.64 -7.97
C ARG A 470 18.06 -7.70 -6.83
N GLY A 471 17.18 -7.55 -5.84
CA GLY A 471 17.46 -6.80 -4.61
C GLY A 471 17.90 -7.77 -3.51
N ASP A 472 19.19 -7.82 -3.24
CA ASP A 472 19.81 -8.60 -2.17
C ASP A 472 20.00 -7.72 -0.91
N VAL A 473 19.43 -8.16 0.21
CA VAL A 473 19.44 -7.40 1.47
C VAL A 473 20.75 -7.50 2.23
N ALA A 474 21.49 -8.59 2.08
CA ALA A 474 22.74 -8.82 2.80
C ALA A 474 23.92 -8.14 2.09
N LEU A 475 23.91 -8.11 0.75
CA LEU A 475 24.79 -7.30 -0.08
C LEU A 475 24.54 -5.81 0.15
N ALA A 476 23.29 -5.36 0.15
CA ALA A 476 22.93 -3.97 0.42
C ALA A 476 23.40 -3.50 1.81
N LEU A 477 23.34 -4.38 2.82
CA LEU A 477 23.86 -4.07 4.15
C LEU A 477 25.40 -4.10 4.20
N ASN A 478 26.05 -5.05 3.51
CA ASN A 478 27.52 -5.11 3.40
C ASN A 478 28.07 -3.82 2.76
N ASP A 479 27.49 -3.36 1.65
CA ASP A 479 27.82 -2.09 0.98
C ASP A 479 27.64 -0.88 1.92
N ALA A 480 26.54 -0.84 2.68
CA ALA A 480 26.28 0.23 3.64
C ALA A 480 27.35 0.26 4.75
N ARG A 481 27.67 -0.89 5.37
CA ARG A 481 28.71 -1.00 6.40
C ARG A 481 30.10 -0.67 5.86
N ARG A 482 30.45 -1.14 4.65
CA ARG A 482 31.69 -0.78 3.94
C ARG A 482 31.79 0.73 3.72
N THR A 483 30.70 1.37 3.29
CA THR A 483 30.67 2.81 3.08
C THR A 483 30.86 3.55 4.40
N VAL A 484 30.19 3.15 5.49
CA VAL A 484 30.37 3.76 6.82
C VAL A 484 31.82 3.70 7.27
N LEU A 485 32.47 2.54 7.22
CA LEU A 485 33.90 2.42 7.58
C LEU A 485 34.78 3.35 6.74
N SER A 486 34.61 3.35 5.41
CA SER A 486 35.42 4.18 4.51
C SER A 486 35.18 5.70 4.62
N THR A 487 33.99 6.12 5.07
CA THR A 487 33.59 7.54 5.11
C THR A 487 33.78 8.14 6.51
N PHE A 488 33.65 7.35 7.57
CA PHE A 488 33.71 7.77 8.97
C PHE A 488 34.89 7.13 9.70
N HIS A 489 36.09 7.16 9.10
CA HIS A 489 37.37 6.80 9.74
C HIS A 489 37.39 5.42 10.44
N ASP A 490 36.88 4.38 9.77
CA ASP A 490 36.73 3.01 10.28
C ASP A 490 35.85 2.89 11.55
N SER A 491 34.96 3.86 11.80
CA SER A 491 34.04 3.93 12.95
C SER A 491 33.26 2.63 13.19
N ALA A 492 33.32 2.15 14.44
CA ALA A 492 32.61 0.97 14.90
C ALA A 492 31.06 1.09 14.85
N GLU A 493 30.50 2.27 14.54
CA GLU A 493 29.06 2.43 14.23
C GLU A 493 28.61 1.54 13.07
N ALA A 494 29.52 1.19 12.15
CA ALA A 494 29.29 0.22 11.08
C ALA A 494 28.88 -1.19 11.57
N PHE A 495 29.14 -1.54 12.83
CA PHE A 495 28.79 -2.86 13.39
C PHE A 495 27.42 -2.88 14.07
N SER A 496 26.75 -1.73 14.25
CA SER A 496 25.42 -1.67 14.87
C SER A 496 24.29 -2.26 14.02
N PRO A 497 24.17 -1.97 12.70
CA PRO A 497 23.07 -2.51 11.91
C PRO A 497 23.31 -3.98 11.60
N VAL A 498 22.39 -4.83 12.06
CA VAL A 498 22.43 -6.28 11.90
C VAL A 498 21.23 -6.79 11.11
N LEU A 499 21.43 -7.86 10.36
CA LEU A 499 20.42 -8.49 9.50
C LEU A 499 19.96 -9.80 10.13
N TYR A 500 18.67 -9.92 10.45
CA TYR A 500 18.00 -11.18 10.72
C TYR A 500 17.38 -11.71 9.42
N LEU A 501 17.66 -12.96 9.04
CA LEU A 501 17.28 -13.54 7.75
C LEU A 501 16.65 -14.93 7.90
N ARG A 502 15.50 -15.15 7.25
CA ARG A 502 14.74 -16.40 7.33
C ARG A 502 15.21 -17.48 6.35
N GLY A 503 15.61 -17.08 5.13
CA GLY A 503 16.05 -17.97 4.04
C GLY A 503 17.55 -18.29 4.02
N HIS A 504 17.94 -19.25 3.17
CA HIS A 504 19.34 -19.56 2.82
C HIS A 504 19.84 -18.76 1.59
N ASP A 505 19.15 -17.69 1.25
CA ASP A 505 19.42 -16.77 0.15
C ASP A 505 18.92 -15.38 0.62
N SER A 506 19.67 -14.33 0.25
CA SER A 506 19.47 -12.95 0.68
C SER A 506 18.73 -12.09 -0.35
N VAL A 507 18.40 -12.65 -1.52
CA VAL A 507 17.57 -11.99 -2.54
C VAL A 507 16.10 -11.95 -2.07
N LEU A 508 15.64 -10.77 -1.69
CA LEU A 508 14.23 -10.54 -1.34
C LEU A 508 13.38 -10.17 -2.56
N PHE A 509 13.98 -9.44 -3.49
CA PHE A 509 13.29 -8.86 -4.64
C PHE A 509 13.84 -9.43 -5.95
N GLU A 510 12.97 -9.90 -6.84
CA GLU A 510 13.33 -10.13 -8.24
C GLU A 510 12.78 -9.01 -9.11
N PHE A 511 13.62 -8.41 -9.95
CA PHE A 511 13.28 -7.27 -10.80
C PHE A 511 13.17 -7.65 -12.28
N LYS A 512 12.85 -8.92 -12.55
CA LYS A 512 12.57 -9.44 -13.89
C LYS A 512 11.36 -8.69 -14.48
N GLY A 513 11.51 -8.20 -15.71
CA GLY A 513 10.47 -7.41 -16.40
C GLY A 513 10.10 -6.07 -15.73
N ARG A 514 10.85 -5.61 -14.71
CA ARG A 514 10.51 -4.43 -13.90
C ARG A 514 10.44 -3.15 -14.75
N TRP A 515 9.27 -2.53 -14.79
CA TRP A 515 9.06 -1.23 -15.43
C TRP A 515 9.13 -0.11 -14.40
N VAL A 516 10.25 0.62 -14.40
CA VAL A 516 10.47 1.79 -13.55
C VAL A 516 10.50 3.06 -14.40
N SER A 517 9.56 3.96 -14.10
CA SER A 517 9.43 5.29 -14.69
C SER A 517 9.55 6.33 -13.58
N PRO A 518 10.29 7.43 -13.77
CA PRO A 518 10.38 8.52 -12.79
C PRO A 518 8.99 8.96 -12.32
N PRO A 519 8.79 9.25 -11.02
CA PRO A 519 7.50 9.76 -10.56
C PRO A 519 7.31 11.15 -11.17
N LYS A 520 6.22 11.35 -11.92
CA LYS A 520 5.78 12.69 -12.32
C LYS A 520 5.70 13.54 -11.03
N PRO A 521 6.45 14.65 -10.92
CA PRO A 521 6.77 15.24 -9.63
C PRO A 521 5.51 15.60 -8.84
N ILE A 522 5.48 15.16 -7.57
CA ILE A 522 4.48 15.62 -6.61
C ILE A 522 4.94 17.00 -6.13
N SER A 523 4.60 18.02 -6.91
CA SER A 523 4.79 19.42 -6.52
C SER A 523 4.11 19.69 -5.17
N PRO A 524 4.69 20.54 -4.30
CA PRO A 524 4.06 20.89 -3.03
C PRO A 524 2.71 21.58 -3.26
N ILE A 525 1.80 21.42 -2.29
CA ILE A 525 0.49 22.07 -2.30
C ILE A 525 0.71 23.58 -2.08
N ALA A 526 0.71 24.34 -3.18
CA ALA A 526 0.55 25.79 -3.22
C ALA A 526 -0.78 26.08 -3.94
N GLY A 527 -1.57 27.00 -3.39
CA GLY A 527 -2.94 27.24 -3.85
C GLY A 527 -3.05 28.25 -5.01
N VAL A 528 -4.24 28.28 -5.60
CA VAL A 528 -4.76 29.36 -6.47
C VAL A 528 -3.91 29.64 -7.72
N GLY A 529 -4.07 28.79 -8.74
CA GLY A 529 -3.53 28.94 -10.09
C GLY A 529 -4.18 27.92 -11.04
N PRO A 530 -4.30 28.21 -12.35
CA PRO A 530 -5.21 27.49 -13.25
C PRO A 530 -4.82 26.03 -13.50
N SER A 531 -5.83 25.16 -13.49
CA SER A 531 -5.76 23.70 -13.66
C SER A 531 -4.89 22.95 -12.64
N SER A 532 -5.52 22.19 -11.73
CA SER A 532 -4.79 21.31 -10.80
C SER A 532 -3.96 20.26 -11.55
N PRO A 533 -2.69 20.00 -11.19
CA PRO A 533 -1.89 18.90 -11.74
C PRO A 533 -2.52 17.51 -11.53
N ALA A 534 -3.52 17.39 -10.66
CA ALA A 534 -4.40 16.22 -10.58
C ALA A 534 -5.23 16.04 -11.87
N LEU A 535 -5.98 17.08 -12.23
CA LEU A 535 -6.91 17.09 -13.36
C LEU A 535 -6.17 16.86 -14.68
N GLN A 536 -5.04 17.56 -14.91
CA GLN A 536 -4.21 17.35 -16.09
C GLN A 536 -3.77 15.87 -16.25
N ARG A 537 -3.34 15.23 -15.15
CA ARG A 537 -2.94 13.81 -15.15
C ARG A 537 -4.11 12.82 -15.27
N LEU A 538 -5.35 13.28 -15.15
CA LEU A 538 -6.54 12.49 -15.46
C LEU A 538 -6.92 12.66 -16.93
N LEU A 539 -7.00 13.90 -17.41
CA LEU A 539 -7.28 14.27 -18.81
C LEU A 539 -6.23 13.80 -19.83
N GLU A 540 -5.02 13.45 -19.37
CA GLU A 540 -3.96 12.87 -20.19
C GLU A 540 -4.26 11.45 -20.73
N ARG A 541 -5.31 10.77 -20.26
CA ARG A 541 -5.60 9.34 -20.51
C ARG A 541 -7.12 9.06 -20.52
N PRO A 542 -7.57 7.91 -21.06
CA PRO A 542 -8.97 7.48 -20.94
C PRO A 542 -9.43 7.41 -19.48
N PHE A 543 -10.62 7.94 -19.21
CA PHE A 543 -11.27 7.95 -17.91
C PHE A 543 -12.79 7.78 -18.08
N THR A 544 -13.48 7.30 -17.04
CA THR A 544 -14.95 7.31 -16.96
C THR A 544 -15.41 8.56 -16.23
N LEU A 545 -16.31 9.34 -16.82
CA LEU A 545 -17.07 10.37 -16.10
C LEU A 545 -18.19 9.70 -15.28
N LEU A 546 -18.33 10.09 -14.01
CA LEU A 546 -19.47 9.80 -13.16
C LEU A 546 -20.06 11.13 -12.67
N LEU A 547 -21.18 11.52 -13.27
CA LEU A 547 -21.87 12.78 -13.06
C LEU A 547 -23.04 12.58 -12.06
N GLY A 548 -22.88 13.10 -10.85
CA GLY A 548 -23.85 13.03 -9.76
C GLY A 548 -24.83 14.21 -9.72
N ASP A 549 -25.94 14.03 -9.00
CA ASP A 549 -27.08 14.96 -9.01
C ASP A 549 -26.91 16.22 -8.15
N GLN A 550 -25.77 16.40 -7.47
CA GLN A 550 -25.46 17.61 -6.73
C GLN A 550 -24.64 18.64 -7.54
N TRP A 551 -24.44 18.43 -8.84
CA TRP A 551 -23.74 19.41 -9.69
C TRP A 551 -24.71 20.34 -10.43
N GLN A 552 -24.67 21.62 -10.06
CA GLN A 552 -25.26 22.75 -10.80
C GLN A 552 -26.73 22.53 -11.25
N ASP A 553 -27.06 22.71 -12.52
CA ASP A 553 -28.36 23.26 -12.94
C ASP A 553 -29.59 22.43 -12.51
N GLU A 554 -29.55 21.09 -12.62
CA GLU A 554 -30.66 20.22 -12.16
C GLU A 554 -30.90 20.33 -10.64
N ARG A 555 -29.83 20.48 -9.83
CA ARG A 555 -29.92 20.63 -8.36
C ARG A 555 -30.66 21.90 -7.97
N VAL A 556 -30.50 22.98 -8.73
CA VAL A 556 -31.19 24.26 -8.46
C VAL A 556 -32.69 24.10 -8.65
N VAL A 557 -33.11 23.35 -9.67
CA VAL A 557 -34.52 23.04 -9.92
C VAL A 557 -35.07 22.03 -8.90
N LEU A 558 -34.28 21.01 -8.54
CA LEU A 558 -34.65 19.97 -7.56
C LEU A 558 -34.87 20.53 -6.14
N GLU A 559 -33.90 21.25 -5.58
CA GLU A 559 -33.97 21.80 -4.21
C GLU A 559 -34.68 23.17 -4.14
N GLY A 560 -34.90 23.82 -5.30
CA GLY A 560 -35.69 25.04 -5.45
C GLY A 560 -37.15 24.74 -5.81
N ASP A 561 -37.52 24.98 -7.07
CA ASP A 561 -38.92 24.95 -7.53
C ASP A 561 -39.64 23.62 -7.27
N PHE A 562 -38.98 22.48 -7.53
CA PHE A 562 -39.58 21.16 -7.30
C PHE A 562 -39.80 20.91 -5.81
N ARG A 563 -38.80 21.18 -4.96
CA ARG A 563 -38.93 21.11 -3.50
C ARG A 563 -40.07 21.99 -2.98
N GLU A 564 -40.12 23.25 -3.42
CA GLU A 564 -41.13 24.20 -3.00
C GLU A 564 -42.54 23.76 -3.44
N ARG A 565 -42.65 23.15 -4.64
CA ARG A 565 -43.88 22.53 -5.15
C ARG A 565 -44.37 21.39 -4.28
N LEU A 566 -43.48 20.52 -3.78
CA LEU A 566 -43.82 19.43 -2.86
C LEU A 566 -44.24 19.96 -1.49
N CYS A 567 -43.50 20.92 -0.91
CA CYS A 567 -43.88 21.61 0.33
C CYS A 567 -45.27 22.24 0.21
N LYS A 568 -45.55 22.98 -0.87
CA LYS A 568 -46.85 23.59 -1.18
C LYS A 568 -47.97 22.56 -1.44
N GLY A 569 -47.64 21.32 -1.74
CA GLY A 569 -48.59 20.21 -1.83
C GLY A 569 -48.98 19.69 -0.45
N LEU A 570 -47.97 19.31 0.36
CA LEU A 570 -48.16 18.74 1.70
C LEU A 570 -48.77 19.75 2.70
N ALA A 571 -48.30 21.00 2.70
CA ALA A 571 -48.75 22.03 3.64
C ALA A 571 -50.22 22.45 3.46
N LYS A 572 -50.83 22.22 2.28
CA LYS A 572 -52.25 22.51 2.03
C LYS A 572 -53.21 21.63 2.85
N GLU A 573 -52.72 20.52 3.41
CA GLU A 573 -53.53 19.55 4.12
C GLU A 573 -52.99 19.21 5.52
N GLY A 574 -52.39 20.19 6.22
CA GLY A 574 -52.25 20.17 7.68
C GLY A 574 -50.84 20.11 8.26
N GLU A 575 -49.79 20.12 7.42
CA GLU A 575 -48.39 20.19 7.89
C GLU A 575 -47.84 21.62 7.82
N THR A 576 -47.01 22.02 8.78
CA THR A 576 -46.39 23.36 8.78
C THR A 576 -45.24 23.40 7.78
N SER A 577 -45.27 24.37 6.85
CA SER A 577 -44.27 24.50 5.78
C SER A 577 -42.84 24.51 6.33
N ASP A 578 -42.62 25.20 7.45
CA ASP A 578 -41.32 25.30 8.12
C ASP A 578 -40.70 23.94 8.46
N ALA A 579 -41.50 22.93 8.83
CA ALA A 579 -41.00 21.59 9.16
C ALA A 579 -40.51 20.85 7.90
N LEU A 580 -41.24 20.98 6.79
CA LEU A 580 -40.95 20.33 5.50
C LEU A 580 -39.66 20.86 4.86
N HIS A 581 -39.29 22.12 5.11
CA HIS A 581 -38.03 22.70 4.61
C HIS A 581 -36.76 22.12 5.28
N TRP A 582 -36.85 21.40 6.41
CA TRP A 582 -35.69 20.76 7.05
C TRP A 582 -35.42 19.31 6.62
N LEU A 583 -36.34 18.69 5.87
CA LEU A 583 -36.20 17.30 5.43
C LEU A 583 -35.21 17.17 4.24
N PRO A 584 -34.46 16.07 4.11
CA PRO A 584 -33.83 15.73 2.83
C PRO A 584 -34.89 15.64 1.71
N LEU A 585 -34.54 16.02 0.47
CA LEU A 585 -35.47 15.94 -0.67
C LEU A 585 -36.03 14.51 -0.85
N SER A 586 -35.22 13.48 -0.58
CA SER A 586 -35.66 12.08 -0.58
C SER A 586 -36.83 11.83 0.37
N ALA A 587 -36.70 12.21 1.65
CA ALA A 587 -37.76 12.06 2.65
C ALA A 587 -39.00 12.93 2.34
N LEU A 588 -38.82 14.12 1.75
CA LEU A 588 -39.92 14.97 1.30
C LEU A 588 -40.70 14.32 0.14
N THR A 589 -40.01 13.73 -0.83
CA THR A 589 -40.64 12.98 -1.94
C THR A 589 -41.29 11.69 -1.45
N GLU A 590 -40.71 10.98 -0.48
CA GLU A 590 -41.28 9.79 0.16
C GLU A 590 -42.62 10.13 0.85
N GLN A 591 -42.66 11.19 1.66
CA GLN A 591 -43.91 11.68 2.27
C GLN A 591 -44.96 12.09 1.22
N TYR A 592 -44.53 12.69 0.11
CA TYR A 592 -45.43 13.05 -0.99
C TYR A 592 -46.02 11.80 -1.69
N VAL A 593 -45.21 10.77 -1.94
CA VAL A 593 -45.64 9.50 -2.54
C VAL A 593 -46.57 8.73 -1.62
N LEU A 594 -46.23 8.62 -0.32
CA LEU A 594 -47.07 7.97 0.69
C LEU A 594 -48.45 8.64 0.85
N ARG A 595 -48.57 9.93 0.52
CA ARG A 595 -49.83 10.70 0.64
C ARG A 595 -50.63 10.78 -0.67
N PHE A 596 -49.98 11.06 -1.79
CA PHE A 596 -50.65 11.34 -3.08
C PHE A 596 -50.39 10.26 -4.15
N GLY A 597 -49.44 9.36 -3.93
CA GLY A 597 -49.05 8.32 -4.89
C GLY A 597 -48.07 8.80 -5.96
N GLU A 598 -47.25 7.87 -6.43
CA GLU A 598 -46.18 8.04 -7.43
C GLU A 598 -46.64 8.76 -8.71
N LYS A 599 -47.85 8.47 -9.22
CA LYS A 599 -48.40 9.15 -10.40
C LYS A 599 -48.54 10.67 -10.22
N HIS A 600 -48.84 11.14 -9.00
CA HIS A 600 -48.86 12.58 -8.71
C HIS A 600 -47.44 13.15 -8.57
N LEU A 601 -46.49 12.40 -8.01
CA LEU A 601 -45.07 12.80 -7.98
C LEU A 601 -44.54 12.99 -9.41
N ASN A 602 -44.71 11.98 -10.28
CA ASN A 602 -44.32 12.04 -11.69
C ASN A 602 -45.00 13.22 -12.42
N THR A 603 -46.27 13.50 -12.12
CA THR A 603 -46.97 14.68 -12.66
C THR A 603 -46.35 16.00 -12.19
N GLN A 604 -45.99 16.13 -10.90
CA GLN A 604 -45.30 17.35 -10.43
C GLN A 604 -43.90 17.47 -11.04
N PHE A 605 -43.16 16.37 -11.16
CA PHE A 605 -41.83 16.34 -11.75
C PHE A 605 -41.89 16.81 -13.21
N GLN A 606 -42.72 16.19 -14.05
CA GLN A 606 -42.91 16.64 -15.44
C GLN A 606 -43.37 18.10 -15.53
N SER A 607 -44.20 18.59 -14.59
CA SER A 607 -44.66 19.98 -14.60
C SER A 607 -43.58 21.03 -14.27
N VAL A 608 -42.43 20.60 -13.73
CA VAL A 608 -41.28 21.46 -13.41
C VAL A 608 -40.14 21.23 -14.42
N PHE A 609 -39.81 19.97 -14.74
CA PHE A 609 -38.60 19.64 -15.50
C PHE A 609 -38.75 19.69 -17.02
N ARG A 610 -39.98 19.66 -17.57
CA ARG A 610 -40.22 19.58 -19.04
C ARG A 610 -39.76 20.80 -19.85
N SER A 611 -39.53 21.95 -19.21
CA SER A 611 -39.10 23.19 -19.87
C SER A 611 -37.81 23.76 -19.29
N VAL A 612 -36.96 22.91 -18.70
CA VAL A 612 -35.64 23.30 -18.18
C VAL A 612 -34.63 23.28 -19.33
N GLU A 613 -33.92 24.39 -19.54
CA GLU A 613 -32.83 24.44 -20.52
C GLU A 613 -31.69 23.52 -20.08
N THR A 614 -31.23 22.65 -20.99
CA THR A 614 -30.23 21.61 -20.68
C THR A 614 -28.79 22.01 -21.06
N SER A 615 -28.54 23.29 -21.36
CA SER A 615 -27.22 23.76 -21.79
C SER A 615 -26.27 23.99 -20.60
N SER A 616 -25.12 23.30 -20.58
CA SER A 616 -24.10 23.46 -19.53
C SER A 616 -22.70 23.62 -20.16
N PRO A 617 -22.08 24.83 -20.10
CA PRO A 617 -20.78 25.08 -20.71
C PRO A 617 -19.65 24.18 -20.19
N LEU A 618 -19.73 23.76 -18.92
CA LEU A 618 -18.79 22.82 -18.32
C LEU A 618 -18.93 21.41 -18.89
N LEU A 619 -20.16 20.91 -19.02
CA LEU A 619 -20.39 19.60 -19.63
C LEU A 619 -20.01 19.63 -21.11
N ALA A 620 -20.16 20.76 -21.82
CA ALA A 620 -19.66 20.90 -23.19
C ALA A 620 -18.13 20.83 -23.26
N ALA A 621 -17.42 21.54 -22.37
CA ALA A 621 -15.96 21.47 -22.28
C ALA A 621 -15.44 20.06 -21.91
N LEU A 622 -16.20 19.31 -21.09
CA LEU A 622 -15.90 17.91 -20.76
C LEU A 622 -16.23 16.96 -21.92
N ALA A 623 -17.39 17.09 -22.57
CA ALA A 623 -17.86 16.23 -23.66
C ALA A 623 -16.89 16.22 -24.85
N ARG A 624 -16.29 17.37 -25.19
CA ARG A 624 -15.19 17.46 -26.17
C ARG A 624 -14.02 16.50 -25.86
N ARG A 625 -13.80 16.15 -24.59
CA ARG A 625 -12.70 15.30 -24.08
C ARG A 625 -13.11 13.87 -23.74
N LEU A 626 -14.39 13.55 -23.67
CA LEU A 626 -14.86 12.19 -23.43
C LEU A 626 -14.46 11.28 -24.60
N VAL A 627 -14.15 10.03 -24.28
CA VAL A 627 -13.61 9.05 -25.23
C VAL A 627 -14.58 7.87 -25.34
N PRO A 628 -14.60 7.15 -26.49
CA PRO A 628 -15.32 5.89 -26.62
C PRO A 628 -15.06 4.93 -25.44
N GLY A 629 -16.14 4.43 -24.85
CA GLY A 629 -16.11 3.90 -23.49
C GLY A 629 -17.46 3.98 -22.77
N VAL A 630 -17.42 4.03 -21.45
CA VAL A 630 -18.60 4.05 -20.57
C VAL A 630 -18.53 5.25 -19.63
N HIS A 631 -19.61 6.02 -19.59
CA HIS A 631 -19.84 7.15 -18.70
C HIS A 631 -21.16 6.97 -17.95
N ILE A 632 -21.29 7.60 -16.78
CA ILE A 632 -22.42 7.43 -15.87
C ILE A 632 -23.01 8.80 -15.55
N THR A 633 -24.34 8.90 -15.56
CA THR A 633 -25.06 10.08 -15.11
C THR A 633 -26.20 9.73 -14.15
N LEU A 634 -26.36 10.59 -13.15
CA LEU A 634 -27.46 10.59 -12.17
C LEU A 634 -28.44 11.75 -12.41
N LEU A 635 -28.19 12.56 -13.45
CA LEU A 635 -29.10 13.61 -13.90
C LEU A 635 -30.35 12.98 -14.53
N ARG A 636 -31.52 13.39 -14.06
CA ARG A 636 -32.82 12.95 -14.55
C ARG A 636 -33.21 13.62 -15.86
N LEU A 637 -32.48 14.66 -16.28
CA LEU A 637 -32.51 15.22 -17.64
C LEU A 637 -31.40 14.61 -18.53
N PRO A 638 -31.61 14.49 -19.86
CA PRO A 638 -30.65 13.94 -20.83
C PRO A 638 -29.52 14.93 -21.20
N VAL A 639 -29.02 15.68 -20.22
CA VAL A 639 -28.04 16.78 -20.41
C VAL A 639 -26.74 16.28 -21.01
N LEU A 640 -26.19 15.17 -20.49
CA LEU A 640 -24.90 14.64 -20.94
C LEU A 640 -25.01 14.07 -22.36
N GLU A 641 -26.16 13.49 -22.69
CA GLU A 641 -26.52 12.89 -23.97
C GLU A 641 -26.65 13.94 -25.08
N HIS A 642 -27.41 15.01 -24.83
CA HIS A 642 -27.55 16.14 -25.77
C HIS A 642 -26.19 16.82 -26.02
N VAL A 643 -25.47 17.14 -24.94
CA VAL A 643 -24.16 17.82 -25.04
C VAL A 643 -23.10 16.92 -25.69
N LEU A 644 -23.17 15.59 -25.55
CA LEU A 644 -22.34 14.66 -26.32
C LEU A 644 -22.72 14.62 -27.81
N ALA A 645 -24.01 14.65 -28.14
CA ALA A 645 -24.45 14.70 -29.54
C ALA A 645 -23.97 15.97 -30.25
N GLU A 646 -24.08 17.13 -29.59
CA GLU A 646 -23.57 18.42 -30.09
C GLU A 646 -22.04 18.45 -30.25
N GLN A 647 -21.30 18.03 -29.22
CA GLN A 647 -19.85 18.22 -29.16
C GLN A 647 -19.05 17.09 -29.83
N ARG A 648 -19.64 15.89 -29.98
CA ARG A 648 -19.03 14.68 -30.58
C ARG A 648 -19.95 14.03 -31.65
N PRO A 649 -20.38 14.78 -32.68
CA PRO A 649 -21.35 14.28 -33.66
C PRO A 649 -20.84 13.05 -34.45
N GLU A 650 -19.52 12.82 -34.50
CA GLU A 650 -18.87 11.71 -35.20
C GLU A 650 -18.90 10.37 -34.44
N LEU A 651 -19.40 10.33 -33.20
CA LEU A 651 -19.56 9.11 -32.41
C LEU A 651 -21.00 8.59 -32.46
N THR A 652 -21.16 7.27 -32.54
CA THR A 652 -22.44 6.60 -32.22
C THR A 652 -22.57 6.53 -30.70
N LEU A 653 -23.70 7.01 -30.18
CA LEU A 653 -24.01 7.15 -28.76
C LEU A 653 -25.13 6.20 -28.36
N TYR A 654 -25.00 5.58 -27.18
CA TYR A 654 -26.02 4.76 -26.55
C TYR A 654 -26.38 5.33 -25.18
N ALA A 655 -27.64 5.68 -24.96
CA ALA A 655 -28.18 6.01 -23.64
C ALA A 655 -28.94 4.79 -23.11
N ILE A 656 -28.49 4.22 -21.99
CA ILE A 656 -29.04 3.01 -21.39
C ILE A 656 -29.55 3.35 -19.99
N GLN A 657 -30.82 3.04 -19.75
CA GLN A 657 -31.49 3.22 -18.46
C GLN A 657 -31.90 1.85 -17.91
N PRO A 658 -31.66 1.55 -16.62
CA PRO A 658 -32.17 0.34 -15.97
C PRO A 658 -33.70 0.24 -16.03
N PRO A 659 -34.30 -0.95 -15.84
CA PRO A 659 -35.73 -1.10 -15.67
C PRO A 659 -36.23 -0.36 -14.41
N GLU A 660 -37.54 -0.08 -14.34
CA GLU A 660 -38.12 0.63 -13.19
C GLU A 660 -38.07 -0.23 -11.90
N PRO A 661 -37.95 0.39 -10.70
CA PRO A 661 -37.80 -0.35 -9.45
C PRO A 661 -39.00 -1.26 -9.17
N GLY A 662 -38.77 -2.57 -9.09
CA GLY A 662 -39.84 -3.56 -8.88
C GLY A 662 -40.53 -4.06 -10.16
N ALA A 663 -39.99 -3.72 -11.34
CA ALA A 663 -40.31 -4.42 -12.58
C ALA A 663 -39.97 -5.92 -12.50
N ASP A 664 -40.54 -6.73 -13.41
CA ASP A 664 -40.21 -8.15 -13.53
C ASP A 664 -38.72 -8.31 -13.92
N PRO A 665 -37.93 -9.22 -13.31
CA PRO A 665 -36.54 -9.47 -13.67
C PRO A 665 -36.27 -9.74 -15.16
N ASP A 666 -37.26 -10.24 -15.91
CA ASP A 666 -37.14 -10.45 -17.37
C ASP A 666 -37.43 -9.17 -18.18
N THR A 667 -37.68 -8.02 -17.54
CA THR A 667 -37.93 -6.72 -18.20
C THR A 667 -36.60 -6.06 -18.63
N PRO A 668 -36.34 -5.86 -19.94
CA PRO A 668 -35.14 -5.16 -20.38
C PRO A 668 -35.18 -3.67 -20.03
N GLY A 669 -34.03 -3.11 -19.67
CA GLY A 669 -33.86 -1.66 -19.50
C GLY A 669 -34.05 -0.88 -20.81
N THR A 670 -34.53 0.35 -20.72
CA THR A 670 -34.79 1.19 -21.90
C THR A 670 -33.48 1.66 -22.53
N MET A 671 -33.34 1.47 -23.84
CA MET A 671 -32.14 1.84 -24.60
C MET A 671 -32.49 2.75 -25.78
N MET A 672 -31.74 3.84 -25.91
CA MET A 672 -31.81 4.79 -27.02
C MET A 672 -30.45 4.87 -27.71
N ARG A 673 -30.43 4.97 -29.04
CA ARG A 673 -29.23 5.08 -29.87
C ARG A 673 -29.30 6.31 -30.76
N ARG A 674 -28.20 7.05 -30.85
CA ARG A 674 -27.94 8.05 -31.91
C ARG A 674 -26.76 7.56 -32.74
N GLU A 675 -26.95 7.37 -34.04
CA GLU A 675 -25.85 7.02 -34.95
C GLU A 675 -24.92 8.20 -35.24
N ALA A 676 -23.66 7.90 -35.55
CA ALA A 676 -22.67 8.90 -35.96
C ALA A 676 -23.16 9.70 -37.18
N GLY A 677 -23.17 11.03 -37.06
CA GLY A 677 -23.70 11.95 -38.06
C GLY A 677 -25.24 12.07 -38.11
N SER A 678 -25.99 11.40 -37.22
CA SER A 678 -27.43 11.64 -37.02
C SER A 678 -27.67 12.75 -35.99
N ASP A 679 -28.78 13.46 -36.09
CA ASP A 679 -29.25 14.40 -35.06
C ASP A 679 -30.38 13.81 -34.19
N SER A 680 -31.09 12.78 -34.68
CA SER A 680 -32.19 12.11 -33.96
C SER A 680 -31.74 10.86 -33.20
N TRP A 681 -32.44 10.57 -32.10
CA TRP A 681 -32.30 9.32 -31.33
C TRP A 681 -33.41 8.31 -31.68
N GLU A 682 -33.05 7.03 -31.69
CA GLU A 682 -33.96 5.90 -31.97
C GLU A 682 -34.01 4.96 -30.76
N PRO A 683 -35.19 4.49 -30.32
CA PRO A 683 -35.29 3.42 -29.33
C PRO A 683 -34.83 2.08 -29.93
N ILE A 684 -34.05 1.30 -29.17
CA ILE A 684 -33.56 -0.01 -29.60
C ILE A 684 -33.89 -1.10 -28.57
N CYS A 685 -34.21 -2.31 -29.04
CA CYS A 685 -34.52 -3.46 -28.18
C CYS A 685 -33.28 -4.32 -27.86
N GLU A 686 -32.32 -4.38 -28.78
CA GLU A 686 -31.07 -5.13 -28.67
C GLU A 686 -29.91 -4.28 -29.20
N LEU A 687 -28.70 -4.53 -28.68
CA LEU A 687 -27.47 -3.94 -29.20
C LEU A 687 -27.01 -4.69 -30.47
N SER A 688 -26.32 -3.96 -31.36
CA SER A 688 -25.71 -4.61 -32.53
C SER A 688 -24.64 -5.61 -32.09
N ARG A 689 -24.55 -6.78 -32.76
CA ARG A 689 -23.48 -7.78 -32.53
C ARG A 689 -22.07 -7.30 -32.94
N SER A 690 -21.94 -6.03 -33.27
CA SER A 690 -20.77 -5.35 -33.80
C SER A 690 -20.29 -4.19 -32.92
N PHE A 691 -20.77 -4.09 -31.68
CA PHE A 691 -20.41 -3.02 -30.74
C PHE A 691 -18.88 -2.78 -30.65
N ASP A 692 -18.43 -1.61 -31.11
CA ASP A 692 -17.02 -1.24 -31.15
C ASP A 692 -16.68 -0.35 -29.95
N ALA A 693 -16.20 -1.03 -28.91
CA ALA A 693 -15.60 -0.48 -27.70
C ALA A 693 -14.49 0.58 -27.91
N GLN A 694 -14.03 0.84 -29.14
CA GLN A 694 -13.05 1.87 -29.50
C GLN A 694 -13.65 3.08 -30.26
N ARG A 695 -14.93 3.02 -30.66
CA ARG A 695 -15.62 4.05 -31.45
C ARG A 695 -16.95 4.51 -30.87
N GLU A 696 -17.60 3.67 -30.07
CA GLU A 696 -18.93 3.91 -29.54
C GLU A 696 -18.87 4.31 -28.05
N LEU A 697 -19.86 5.07 -27.60
CA LEU A 697 -19.91 5.64 -26.25
C LEU A 697 -21.25 5.30 -25.59
N VAL A 698 -21.18 4.68 -24.41
CA VAL A 698 -22.33 4.32 -23.59
C VAL A 698 -22.48 5.29 -22.42
N VAL A 699 -23.66 5.87 -22.27
CA VAL A 699 -24.07 6.65 -21.09
C VAL A 699 -25.09 5.84 -20.29
N LEU A 700 -24.74 5.50 -19.04
CA LEU A 700 -25.61 4.79 -18.11
C LEU A 700 -26.39 5.80 -17.25
N ARG A 701 -27.72 5.81 -17.38
CA ARG A 701 -28.65 6.72 -16.69
C ARG A 701 -29.24 6.06 -15.45
N LEU A 702 -28.51 6.13 -14.33
CA LEU A 702 -28.80 5.25 -13.17
C LEU A 702 -29.93 5.73 -12.26
N TYR A 703 -30.34 7.00 -12.35
CA TYR A 703 -31.48 7.55 -11.60
C TYR A 703 -32.74 7.77 -12.47
N SER A 704 -32.75 7.25 -13.71
CA SER A 704 -33.87 7.31 -14.65
C SER A 704 -34.42 8.74 -14.88
N GLY A 705 -35.64 8.88 -15.39
CA GLY A 705 -36.27 10.18 -15.69
C GLY A 705 -36.50 10.37 -17.18
N TYR A 706 -36.06 11.49 -17.73
CA TYR A 706 -36.12 11.74 -19.17
C TYR A 706 -34.92 11.11 -19.89
N LEU A 707 -35.21 10.41 -20.99
CA LEU A 707 -34.30 10.11 -22.09
C LEU A 707 -34.40 11.24 -23.16
N PRO A 708 -33.53 11.24 -24.18
CA PRO A 708 -33.72 12.06 -25.38
C PRO A 708 -35.11 11.89 -26.03
N GLU A 709 -35.48 12.80 -26.93
CA GLU A 709 -36.81 12.83 -27.57
C GLU A 709 -37.98 12.91 -26.55
N ASP A 710 -37.80 13.63 -25.44
CA ASP A 710 -38.76 13.80 -24.33
C ASP A 710 -39.31 12.49 -23.71
N THR A 711 -38.65 11.35 -23.94
CA THR A 711 -39.14 10.04 -23.50
C THR A 711 -39.02 9.89 -21.99
N PHE A 712 -40.15 9.91 -21.28
CA PHE A 712 -40.21 9.89 -19.82
C PHE A 712 -40.32 8.47 -19.24
N SER A 713 -39.54 8.22 -18.18
CA SER A 713 -39.66 7.11 -17.23
C SER A 713 -39.67 7.62 -15.79
N THR A 714 -40.08 6.81 -14.83
CA THR A 714 -40.12 7.22 -13.41
C THR A 714 -38.71 7.48 -12.87
N PRO A 715 -38.40 8.69 -12.37
CA PRO A 715 -37.09 9.01 -11.81
C PRO A 715 -36.91 8.46 -10.39
N LEU A 716 -35.69 8.12 -10.03
CA LEU A 716 -35.32 7.80 -8.65
C LEU A 716 -35.25 9.10 -7.83
N LEU A 717 -36.11 9.19 -6.82
CA LEU A 717 -36.30 10.39 -5.99
C LEU A 717 -36.42 10.08 -4.49
N THR A 718 -37.23 9.09 -4.12
CA THR A 718 -37.54 8.74 -2.71
C THR A 718 -36.45 7.86 -2.07
N GLU A 719 -36.59 7.57 -0.77
CA GLU A 719 -35.63 6.72 -0.06
C GLU A 719 -35.72 5.25 -0.52
N ASP A 720 -36.94 4.75 -0.74
CA ASP A 720 -37.17 3.43 -1.33
C ASP A 720 -36.69 3.36 -2.80
N HIS A 721 -36.84 4.44 -3.59
CA HIS A 721 -36.32 4.50 -4.96
C HIS A 721 -34.78 4.29 -4.98
N TYR A 722 -34.02 4.94 -4.09
CA TYR A 722 -32.58 4.73 -4.00
C TYR A 722 -32.19 3.39 -3.35
N LEU A 723 -33.02 2.86 -2.44
CA LEU A 723 -32.76 1.58 -1.78
C LEU A 723 -32.93 0.40 -2.74
N LEU A 724 -33.97 0.44 -3.58
CA LEU A 724 -34.41 -0.66 -4.43
C LEU A 724 -33.96 -0.53 -5.90
N GLY A 725 -34.01 0.67 -6.48
CA GLY A 725 -33.74 0.91 -7.91
C GLY A 725 -32.27 1.03 -8.32
N VAL A 726 -31.34 1.11 -7.36
CA VAL A 726 -29.90 1.17 -7.66
C VAL A 726 -29.33 -0.25 -7.70
N HIS A 727 -29.47 -0.96 -8.81
CA HIS A 727 -29.06 -2.37 -8.90
C HIS A 727 -27.53 -2.60 -8.78
N GLU A 728 -27.07 -3.85 -8.64
CA GLU A 728 -25.62 -4.15 -8.73
C GLU A 728 -25.16 -4.13 -10.19
N LEU A 729 -23.86 -3.96 -10.44
CA LEU A 729 -23.35 -3.73 -11.80
C LEU A 729 -23.70 -4.84 -12.81
N LYS A 730 -23.86 -6.07 -12.34
CA LYS A 730 -24.28 -7.26 -13.10
C LYS A 730 -25.75 -7.24 -13.57
N ASP A 731 -26.56 -6.38 -12.96
CA ASP A 731 -28.02 -6.27 -13.14
C ASP A 731 -28.41 -4.97 -13.90
N LEU A 732 -27.45 -4.08 -14.19
CA LEU A 732 -27.69 -2.74 -14.76
C LEU A 732 -27.70 -2.67 -16.31
N PRO A 733 -26.95 -3.52 -17.06
CA PRO A 733 -26.98 -3.53 -18.53
C PRO A 733 -27.46 -4.88 -19.10
N PRO A 734 -27.66 -5.00 -20.43
CA PRO A 734 -27.72 -6.29 -21.09
C PRO A 734 -26.48 -7.15 -20.77
N PRO A 735 -26.59 -8.48 -20.57
CA PRO A 735 -25.48 -9.34 -20.15
C PRO A 735 -24.22 -9.22 -21.02
N GLU A 736 -24.38 -8.94 -22.31
CA GLU A 736 -23.32 -8.75 -23.30
C GLU A 736 -22.42 -7.54 -22.99
N LEU A 737 -22.94 -6.51 -22.32
CA LEU A 737 -22.18 -5.32 -21.91
C LEU A 737 -21.59 -5.40 -20.51
N TYR A 738 -21.99 -6.37 -19.67
CA TYR A 738 -21.51 -6.44 -18.28
C TYR A 738 -19.98 -6.51 -18.20
N ASP A 739 -19.35 -7.46 -18.90
CA ASP A 739 -17.89 -7.61 -18.92
C ASP A 739 -17.17 -6.37 -19.49
N PHE A 740 -17.81 -5.64 -20.41
CA PHE A 740 -17.29 -4.38 -20.94
C PHE A 740 -17.36 -3.25 -19.90
N ILE A 741 -18.52 -3.05 -19.28
CA ILE A 741 -18.77 -2.00 -18.30
C ILE A 741 -17.95 -2.24 -17.02
N ALA A 742 -17.97 -3.45 -16.48
CA ALA A 742 -17.10 -3.86 -15.37
C ALA A 742 -15.63 -3.78 -15.78
N GLY A 743 -15.28 -4.15 -17.01
CA GLY A 743 -13.94 -4.00 -17.57
C GLY A 743 -13.45 -2.56 -17.62
N ARG A 744 -14.30 -1.58 -17.97
CA ARG A 744 -13.97 -0.15 -17.90
C ARG A 744 -13.88 0.35 -16.46
N LEU A 745 -14.92 0.15 -15.65
CA LEU A 745 -15.04 0.69 -14.29
C LEU A 745 -13.98 0.15 -13.31
N ASN A 746 -13.42 -1.03 -13.55
CA ASN A 746 -12.33 -1.57 -12.71
C ASN A 746 -10.91 -1.17 -13.16
N ASN A 747 -10.73 -0.72 -14.41
CA ASN A 747 -9.39 -0.50 -14.99
C ASN A 747 -9.10 0.95 -15.40
N GLN A 748 -10.12 1.80 -15.58
CA GLN A 748 -9.95 3.21 -15.96
C GLN A 748 -10.17 4.14 -14.75
N PRO A 749 -9.37 5.23 -14.60
CA PRO A 749 -9.66 6.29 -13.64
C PRO A 749 -11.09 6.82 -13.79
N VAL A 750 -11.72 7.16 -12.67
CA VAL A 750 -13.06 7.76 -12.63
C VAL A 750 -12.94 9.23 -12.24
N LEU A 751 -13.55 10.12 -13.02
CA LEU A 751 -13.77 11.51 -12.65
C LEU A 751 -15.17 11.63 -12.05
N LEU A 752 -15.25 11.91 -10.76
CA LEU A 752 -16.52 12.12 -10.07
C LEU A 752 -16.82 13.62 -10.00
N LEU A 753 -17.97 14.02 -10.53
CA LEU A 753 -18.50 15.38 -10.49
C LEU A 753 -19.88 15.32 -9.81
N GLY A 754 -20.28 16.30 -9.01
CA GLY A 754 -21.62 16.30 -8.39
C GLY A 754 -21.91 15.22 -7.34
N MET A 755 -20.86 14.55 -6.85
CA MET A 755 -20.98 13.49 -5.85
C MET A 755 -20.67 14.03 -4.45
N SER A 756 -21.36 13.53 -3.43
CA SER A 756 -21.12 13.89 -2.02
C SER A 756 -21.06 12.64 -1.14
N MET A 757 -20.12 12.64 -0.18
CA MET A 757 -20.00 11.68 0.92
C MET A 757 -20.93 12.00 2.10
N LEU A 758 -21.57 13.17 2.12
CA LEU A 758 -22.60 13.50 3.09
C LEU A 758 -23.94 12.85 2.68
N SER A 759 -24.26 12.84 1.38
CA SER A 759 -25.36 12.04 0.82
C SER A 759 -25.21 10.56 1.18
N TRP A 760 -26.33 9.89 1.50
CA TRP A 760 -26.38 8.44 1.70
C TRP A 760 -26.50 7.69 0.37
N HIS A 761 -27.41 8.11 -0.52
CA HIS A 761 -27.65 7.45 -1.82
C HIS A 761 -26.39 7.42 -2.69
N HIS A 762 -25.60 8.51 -2.72
CA HIS A 762 -24.31 8.54 -3.41
C HIS A 762 -23.27 7.56 -2.86
N ARG A 763 -23.23 7.34 -1.54
CA ARG A 763 -22.34 6.33 -0.95
C ARG A 763 -22.79 4.92 -1.29
N MET A 764 -24.09 4.63 -1.18
CA MET A 764 -24.63 3.30 -1.50
C MET A 764 -24.45 2.95 -2.98
N LEU A 765 -24.68 3.92 -3.87
CA LEU A 765 -24.40 3.80 -5.31
C LEU A 765 -22.95 3.39 -5.58
N LEU A 766 -21.97 4.09 -5.01
CA LEU A 766 -20.56 3.74 -5.20
C LEU A 766 -20.24 2.35 -4.63
N HIS A 767 -20.83 1.96 -3.51
CA HIS A 767 -20.69 0.61 -2.98
C HIS A 767 -21.24 -0.49 -3.90
N ARG A 768 -22.35 -0.24 -4.60
CA ARG A 768 -22.96 -1.19 -5.57
C ARG A 768 -22.21 -1.20 -6.91
N LEU A 769 -21.90 -0.04 -7.48
CA LEU A 769 -21.20 0.08 -8.78
C LEU A 769 -19.79 -0.54 -8.78
N PHE A 770 -19.03 -0.36 -7.70
CA PHE A 770 -17.66 -0.89 -7.61
C PHE A 770 -17.59 -2.26 -6.91
N GLU A 771 -18.72 -2.91 -6.61
CA GLU A 771 -18.80 -4.20 -5.89
C GLU A 771 -17.94 -4.21 -4.61
N MET A 772 -18.08 -3.17 -3.79
CA MET A 772 -17.26 -2.93 -2.58
C MET A 772 -15.74 -2.76 -2.79
N ARG A 773 -15.22 -2.77 -4.04
CA ARG A 773 -13.79 -2.57 -4.37
C ARG A 773 -13.38 -1.10 -4.34
N ALA A 774 -12.08 -0.82 -4.22
CA ALA A 774 -11.56 0.54 -4.32
C ALA A 774 -11.73 1.11 -5.73
N LEU A 775 -11.98 2.41 -5.85
CA LEU A 775 -12.01 3.08 -7.17
C LEU A 775 -10.62 3.00 -7.84
N PRO A 776 -10.54 2.90 -9.18
CA PRO A 776 -9.26 2.70 -9.88
C PRO A 776 -8.22 3.79 -9.62
N ARG A 777 -6.93 3.42 -9.72
CA ARG A 777 -5.81 4.30 -9.34
C ARG A 777 -5.74 5.56 -10.21
N GLY A 778 -5.82 6.72 -9.54
CA GLY A 778 -5.83 8.03 -10.19
C GLY A 778 -7.24 8.56 -10.51
N SER A 779 -8.30 7.89 -10.02
CA SER A 779 -9.63 8.49 -9.91
C SER A 779 -9.58 9.75 -9.04
N ALA A 780 -10.39 10.74 -9.40
CA ALA A 780 -10.46 12.02 -8.70
C ALA A 780 -11.91 12.49 -8.58
N VAL A 781 -12.23 13.13 -7.46
CA VAL A 781 -13.50 13.85 -7.28
C VAL A 781 -13.24 15.35 -7.43
N LEU A 782 -14.17 16.04 -8.08
CA LEU A 782 -14.16 17.49 -8.17
C LEU A 782 -15.27 18.06 -7.28
N LEU A 783 -14.89 18.96 -6.38
CA LEU A 783 -15.76 19.59 -5.39
C LEU A 783 -15.81 21.10 -5.63
N GLU A 784 -17.01 21.68 -5.48
CA GLU A 784 -17.19 23.13 -5.42
C GLU A 784 -16.49 23.69 -4.15
N PRO A 785 -15.90 24.90 -4.17
CA PRO A 785 -15.19 25.48 -3.03
C PRO A 785 -16.00 25.52 -1.72
N GLU A 786 -17.32 25.64 -1.82
CA GLU A 786 -18.28 25.69 -0.71
C GLU A 786 -18.46 24.35 0.03
N ALA A 787 -18.13 23.22 -0.60
CA ALA A 787 -18.32 21.88 -0.02
C ALA A 787 -17.52 21.66 1.28
N GLY A 788 -16.41 22.39 1.42
CA GLY A 788 -15.75 22.62 2.70
C GLY A 788 -14.90 21.46 3.26
N LYS A 789 -14.10 21.80 4.26
CA LYS A 789 -13.02 20.96 4.81
C LYS A 789 -13.47 19.62 5.43
N LYS A 790 -14.77 19.43 5.69
CA LYS A 790 -15.32 18.18 6.25
C LYS A 790 -15.62 17.15 5.15
N GLU A 791 -16.30 17.57 4.08
CA GLU A 791 -16.57 16.76 2.87
C GLU A 791 -15.26 16.27 2.26
N ARG A 792 -14.34 17.20 1.98
CA ARG A 792 -12.98 16.93 1.47
C ARG A 792 -12.28 15.78 2.21
N ARG A 793 -12.29 15.81 3.55
CA ARG A 793 -11.63 14.80 4.39
C ARG A 793 -12.24 13.41 4.25
N LEU A 794 -13.54 13.28 3.95
CA LEU A 794 -14.18 11.98 3.73
C LEU A 794 -13.73 11.35 2.40
N TRP A 795 -13.55 12.17 1.36
CA TRP A 795 -13.00 11.76 0.07
C TRP A 795 -11.51 11.43 0.14
N GLU A 796 -10.70 12.28 0.78
CA GLU A 796 -9.26 12.08 0.95
C GLU A 796 -8.92 10.89 1.87
N SER A 797 -9.74 10.62 2.90
CA SER A 797 -9.53 9.46 3.80
C SER A 797 -10.11 8.15 3.27
N GLY A 798 -11.01 8.21 2.29
CA GLY A 798 -11.76 7.05 1.78
C GLY A 798 -12.68 6.37 2.79
N THR A 799 -12.89 6.95 3.98
CA THR A 799 -13.60 6.27 5.09
C THR A 799 -15.04 5.85 4.74
N CYS A 800 -15.65 6.54 3.78
CA CYS A 800 -17.01 6.29 3.29
C CYS A 800 -17.06 5.82 1.82
N LEU A 801 -15.93 5.42 1.25
CA LEU A 801 -15.82 4.87 -0.11
C LEU A 801 -15.71 3.34 -0.09
N PRO A 802 -16.12 2.65 -1.18
CA PRO A 802 -15.82 1.24 -1.35
C PRO A 802 -14.30 1.02 -1.42
N GLY A 803 -13.84 -0.16 -0.98
CA GLY A 803 -12.44 -0.46 -0.72
C GLY A 803 -11.77 0.32 0.44
N LYS A 804 -12.40 1.38 0.96
CA LYS A 804 -11.86 2.31 1.97
C LYS A 804 -10.53 2.97 1.58
N VAL A 805 -10.36 3.25 0.28
CA VAL A 805 -9.21 3.96 -0.28
C VAL A 805 -9.65 5.37 -0.68
N GLY A 806 -8.88 6.39 -0.27
CA GLY A 806 -9.15 7.78 -0.64
C GLY A 806 -8.88 8.08 -2.11
N VAL A 807 -9.65 9.00 -2.67
CA VAL A 807 -9.46 9.52 -4.05
C VAL A 807 -8.89 10.93 -4.02
N GLN A 808 -8.32 11.37 -5.15
CA GLN A 808 -7.76 12.71 -5.24
C GLN A 808 -8.89 13.76 -5.29
N VAL A 809 -8.92 14.70 -4.35
CA VAL A 809 -9.83 15.84 -4.39
C VAL A 809 -9.25 16.97 -5.25
N ILE A 810 -10.10 17.54 -6.11
CA ILE A 810 -9.86 18.76 -6.87
C ILE A 810 -10.91 19.78 -6.41
N GLU A 811 -10.46 20.91 -5.87
CA GLU A 811 -11.33 22.06 -5.58
C GLU A 811 -11.22 23.05 -6.76
N SER A 812 -12.35 23.40 -7.38
CA SER A 812 -12.40 24.34 -8.50
C SER A 812 -13.85 24.81 -8.72
N GLY A 813 -14.05 26.10 -8.99
CA GLY A 813 -15.33 26.61 -9.52
C GLY A 813 -15.52 26.22 -10.99
N ALA A 814 -16.76 26.11 -11.45
CA ALA A 814 -17.08 25.68 -12.82
C ALA A 814 -16.46 26.58 -13.91
N SER A 815 -16.45 27.90 -13.72
CA SER A 815 -15.84 28.85 -14.68
C SER A 815 -14.32 28.70 -14.76
N GLU A 816 -13.65 28.44 -13.64
CA GLU A 816 -12.21 28.14 -13.59
C GLU A 816 -11.90 26.80 -14.27
N LEU A 817 -12.82 25.85 -14.15
CA LEU A 817 -12.72 24.50 -14.73
C LEU A 817 -12.92 24.51 -16.24
N VAL A 818 -13.89 25.28 -16.77
CA VAL A 818 -14.03 25.53 -18.22
C VAL A 818 -12.75 26.16 -18.77
N SER A 819 -12.28 27.26 -18.16
CA SER A 819 -11.03 27.92 -18.54
C SER A 819 -9.82 26.95 -18.51
N SER A 820 -9.76 26.06 -17.51
CA SER A 820 -8.73 25.01 -17.41
C SER A 820 -8.82 23.96 -18.52
N LEU A 821 -10.02 23.53 -18.91
CA LEU A 821 -10.28 22.52 -19.94
C LEU A 821 -9.97 23.04 -21.35
N ASP A 822 -10.27 24.31 -21.61
CA ASP A 822 -10.02 24.97 -22.90
C ASP A 822 -8.56 25.45 -23.03
N THR A 823 -7.90 25.90 -21.95
CA THR A 823 -6.44 26.14 -21.96
C THR A 823 -5.65 24.86 -22.29
N PHE A 824 -6.12 23.71 -21.83
CA PHE A 824 -5.57 22.40 -22.18
C PHE A 824 -5.90 21.98 -23.64
N ALA A 825 -6.72 22.74 -24.38
CA ALA A 825 -6.96 22.51 -25.81
C ALA A 825 -5.92 23.27 -26.64
N GLU A 826 -5.67 24.54 -26.33
CA GLU A 826 -4.66 25.36 -27.01
C GLU A 826 -3.24 24.76 -26.91
N LEU A 827 -2.90 24.18 -25.75
CA LEU A 827 -1.64 23.45 -25.53
C LEU A 827 -1.51 22.12 -26.29
N ARG A 828 -2.59 21.66 -26.94
CA ARG A 828 -2.62 20.52 -27.87
C ARG A 828 -3.41 20.90 -29.12
N GLY A 829 -2.90 21.89 -29.86
CA GLY A 829 -3.33 22.18 -31.22
C GLY A 829 -3.29 20.92 -32.13
N PRO A 830 -4.04 20.95 -33.25
CA PRO A 830 -4.53 19.76 -33.96
C PRO A 830 -3.45 18.82 -34.49
#